data_AF-A0A7T6Z2G2-F1
#
_entry.id   AF-A0A7T6Z2G2-F1
#
_cell.length_a   1.000
_cell.length_b   1.000
_cell.length_c   1.000
_cell.angle_alpha   90.00
_cell.angle_beta   90.00
_cell.angle_gamma   90.00
#
_symmetry.space_group_name_H-M   'P 1'
#
loop_
_entity.id
_entity.type
_entity.pdbx_description
1 polymer ?
#
loop_
_entity_poly.entity_id
_entity_poly.type
_entity_poly.pdbx_seq_one_letter_code
_entity_poly.pdbx_strand_id
1 'polypeptide(L)'
;MKGEFRSSDGERFTLKDGSSIFGGGTNTNSGVNVSESRAMQLTAVYACVRILSETVAHLPFPVYKRVNHGKEKATDHHLYNILQSRANPHMTAFNFRETAMNHLLLRGNFYAEIERDEANRPKALWPLRPDKMDVKRTRDDRGLEYYYVDPDGGNKIFPNHLILHIPGMGFDGLLGYSPLTLAREAIGMGVAAEKYGASFYKNGGRPSGVLESPQAIGDEGATRMQEDWERLHDGLENKHRVALLEQGTTYREIGVTPDEAQFLSTRKFQTEEIARFFRVPPHMLGDLERATFSNIEQQSIDFVTHSITPWIKRWEQNVHMQLFGQGTQKTHFPEFVLEGLLRGDTESRYNAYSKAIQDGWMSPNDAREKENKNHVDGLDIYRFPVNMVPADKAYERMEQQPTPPDNNSPFEQEGEDRSIKYHTQQLKPAQKRAIHYRSNIRDSNKKIIRSTLKRIFEREEKDVMAKVKDTFEERNVDETFASWLSDYYGEERETIEQEMAPVMESIGTQVYASVQDELGTASDMPTSVQDFIQDYIQGMAKRISGNSFSRLITQLENNPDDVVSAFQGEFNHWQENRIDSVADEETVRSSGAITTTAFVLLGVVTMRWVSQGSESCPYCQEMNGTVVGVNQKFVNSGDTVGEDFVTSNDVGHPPLHGGCICEIVAED
;
A
#
# COMPACT_ATOMS: atom_id res chain seq x y z
N MET A 1 -4.05 0.84 50.46
CA MET A 1 -4.17 1.93 51.45
C MET A 1 -4.86 3.11 50.77
N LYS A 2 -5.93 3.66 51.37
CA LYS A 2 -6.61 4.86 50.87
C LYS A 2 -5.76 6.07 51.27
N GLY A 3 -4.95 6.60 50.35
CA GLY A 3 -4.19 7.83 50.59
C GLY A 3 -5.14 9.02 50.58
N GLU A 4 -5.30 9.70 51.71
CA GLU A 4 -6.00 10.98 51.79
C GLU A 4 -5.10 12.08 51.20
N PHE A 5 -5.66 12.95 50.35
CA PHE A 5 -4.97 14.13 49.81
C PHE A 5 -5.51 15.39 50.48
N ARG A 6 -4.65 16.39 50.70
CA ARG A 6 -5.04 17.74 51.12
C ARG A 6 -4.60 18.73 50.05
N SER A 7 -5.53 19.53 49.53
CA SER A 7 -5.20 20.64 48.60
C SER A 7 -4.41 21.74 49.32
N SER A 8 -3.88 22.70 48.56
CA SER A 8 -3.20 23.91 49.08
C SER A 8 -4.07 24.71 50.06
N ASP A 9 -5.38 24.54 49.97
CA ASP A 9 -6.38 25.30 50.74
C ASP A 9 -7.00 24.46 51.87
N GLY A 10 -6.52 23.23 52.11
CA GLY A 10 -6.86 22.41 53.27
C GLY A 10 -8.07 21.47 53.15
N GLU A 11 -8.69 21.35 51.98
CA GLU A 11 -9.81 20.41 51.76
C GLU A 11 -9.31 18.95 51.65
N ARG A 12 -10.03 18.01 52.29
CA ARG A 12 -9.72 16.56 52.28
C ARG A 12 -10.34 15.88 51.07
N PHE A 13 -9.52 15.19 50.28
CA PHE A 13 -9.96 14.41 49.13
C PHE A 13 -9.58 12.94 49.28
N THR A 14 -10.55 12.06 49.02
CA THR A 14 -10.33 10.63 48.85
C THR A 14 -10.44 10.29 47.36
N LEU A 15 -9.46 9.53 46.84
CA LEU A 15 -9.61 8.90 45.53
C LEU A 15 -10.86 7.99 45.60
N LYS A 16 -11.96 8.39 44.95
CA LYS A 16 -13.17 7.58 44.86
C LYS A 16 -12.84 6.33 44.01
N ASP A 17 -13.04 5.17 44.63
CA ASP A 17 -13.12 3.82 44.04
C ASP A 17 -12.09 3.50 42.95
N GLY A 18 -10.85 3.29 43.40
CA GLY A 18 -9.68 2.92 42.60
C GLY A 18 -9.67 1.49 42.02
N SER A 19 -10.80 0.91 41.62
CA SER A 19 -10.84 -0.38 40.92
C SER A 19 -11.35 -0.31 39.47
N SER A 20 -12.01 0.76 39.05
CA SER A 20 -12.53 0.89 37.67
C SER A 20 -11.82 1.94 36.80
N ILE A 21 -11.02 2.85 37.38
CA ILE A 21 -10.42 3.98 36.63
C ILE A 21 -8.89 3.88 36.54
N PHE A 22 -8.21 3.27 37.53
CA PHE A 22 -6.75 3.41 37.69
C PHE A 22 -5.91 2.15 37.35
N GLY A 23 -6.41 1.30 36.44
CA GLY A 23 -5.58 0.21 35.87
C GLY A 23 -6.05 -1.23 36.10
N GLY A 24 -7.26 -1.43 36.63
CA GLY A 24 -7.99 -2.68 36.43
C GLY A 24 -8.52 -2.69 35.00
N GLY A 25 -8.14 -3.69 34.20
CA GLY A 25 -8.62 -3.74 32.82
C GLY A 25 -10.15 -3.75 32.76
N THR A 26 -10.71 -3.15 31.72
CA THR A 26 -12.17 -3.11 31.54
C THR A 26 -12.62 -4.46 30.97
N ASN A 27 -13.67 -5.04 31.54
CA ASN A 27 -14.27 -6.26 30.99
C ASN A 27 -14.94 -5.96 29.65
N THR A 28 -14.65 -6.78 28.65
CA THR A 28 -15.26 -6.72 27.31
C THR A 28 -16.51 -7.58 27.22
N ASN A 29 -17.33 -7.38 26.19
CA ASN A 29 -18.51 -8.21 25.96
C ASN A 29 -18.15 -9.68 25.66
N SER A 30 -16.91 -9.91 25.19
CA SER A 30 -16.34 -11.26 25.03
C SER A 30 -15.97 -11.95 26.36
N GLY A 31 -16.12 -11.26 27.50
CA GLY A 31 -15.74 -11.76 28.82
C GLY A 31 -14.23 -11.67 29.13
N VAL A 32 -13.41 -11.17 28.20
CA VAL A 32 -11.98 -10.96 28.40
C VAL A 32 -11.72 -9.59 29.05
N ASN A 33 -10.89 -9.58 30.09
CA ASN A 33 -10.39 -8.35 30.70
C ASN A 33 -9.23 -7.77 29.87
N VAL A 34 -9.33 -6.50 29.45
CA VAL A 34 -8.30 -5.83 28.65
C VAL A 34 -7.54 -4.83 29.51
N SER A 35 -6.29 -5.14 29.82
CA SER A 35 -5.31 -4.25 30.46
C SER A 35 -4.21 -3.87 29.48
N GLU A 36 -3.41 -2.84 29.81
CA GLU A 36 -2.22 -2.46 29.02
C GLU A 36 -1.26 -3.63 28.82
N SER A 37 -0.91 -4.33 29.91
CA SER A 37 -0.01 -5.49 29.87
C SER A 37 -0.54 -6.62 29.00
N ARG A 38 -1.86 -6.81 28.97
CA ARG A 38 -2.51 -7.87 28.18
C ARG A 38 -2.72 -7.45 26.73
N ALA A 39 -3.01 -6.18 26.46
CA ALA A 39 -3.07 -5.64 25.11
C ALA A 39 -1.70 -5.72 24.43
N MET A 40 -0.61 -5.39 25.13
CA MET A 40 0.76 -5.49 24.63
C MET A 40 1.24 -6.94 24.38
N GLN A 41 0.52 -7.95 24.86
CA GLN A 41 0.79 -9.35 24.49
C GLN A 41 0.25 -9.71 23.10
N LEU A 42 -0.72 -8.95 22.58
CA LEU A 42 -1.25 -9.14 21.25
C LEU A 42 -0.27 -8.54 20.22
N THR A 43 0.19 -9.36 19.28
CA THR A 43 1.29 -9.00 18.36
C THR A 43 0.97 -7.75 17.54
N ALA A 44 -0.27 -7.60 17.06
CA ALA A 44 -0.70 -6.44 16.30
C ALA A 44 -0.62 -5.13 17.11
N VAL A 45 -1.03 -5.15 18.39
CA VAL A 45 -0.96 -3.98 19.28
C VAL A 45 0.50 -3.65 19.58
N TYR A 46 1.30 -4.65 19.96
CA TYR A 46 2.72 -4.47 20.22
C TYR A 46 3.43 -3.85 19.01
N ALA A 47 3.20 -4.38 17.80
CA ALA A 47 3.81 -3.89 16.58
C ALA A 47 3.37 -2.44 16.27
N CYS A 48 2.08 -2.11 16.36
CA CYS A 48 1.61 -0.74 16.14
C CYS A 48 2.23 0.26 17.11
N VAL A 49 2.24 -0.08 18.40
CA VAL A 49 2.78 0.77 19.46
C VAL A 49 4.28 0.96 19.26
N ARG A 50 5.01 -0.12 18.98
CA ARG A 50 6.44 -0.10 18.68
C ARG A 50 6.77 0.76 17.46
N ILE A 51 6.11 0.55 16.33
CA ILE A 51 6.33 1.32 15.10
C ILE A 51 6.13 2.82 15.36
N LEU A 52 5.01 3.21 15.96
CA LEU A 52 4.70 4.62 16.19
C LEU A 52 5.66 5.27 17.21
N SER A 53 5.95 4.58 18.31
CA SER A 53 6.83 5.09 19.38
C SER A 53 8.28 5.22 18.92
N GLU A 54 8.85 4.18 18.31
CA GLU A 54 10.23 4.20 17.79
C GLU A 54 10.38 5.22 16.66
N THR A 55 9.39 5.34 15.76
CA THR A 55 9.42 6.31 14.66
C THR A 55 9.51 7.73 15.20
N VAL A 56 8.65 8.12 16.15
CA VAL A 56 8.69 9.47 16.74
C VAL A 56 9.94 9.67 17.62
N ALA A 57 10.39 8.64 18.35
CA ALA A 57 11.56 8.73 19.21
C ALA A 57 12.86 8.97 18.42
N HIS A 58 12.99 8.35 17.24
CA HIS A 58 14.13 8.47 16.33
C HIS A 58 14.30 9.88 15.77
N LEU A 59 13.20 10.62 15.60
CA LEU A 59 13.26 11.96 15.00
C LEU A 59 14.04 12.95 15.88
N PRO A 60 15.00 13.69 15.29
CA PRO A 60 15.62 14.84 15.96
C PRO A 60 14.56 15.87 16.34
N PHE A 61 14.65 16.39 17.57
CA PHE A 61 13.76 17.42 18.10
C PHE A 61 14.54 18.62 18.67
N PRO A 62 15.31 19.32 17.82
CA PRO A 62 16.08 20.48 18.24
C PRO A 62 15.18 21.70 18.50
N VAL A 63 15.74 22.64 19.25
CA VAL A 63 15.18 23.98 19.39
C VAL A 63 15.79 24.89 18.32
N TYR A 64 14.95 25.66 17.66
CA TYR A 64 15.32 26.67 16.69
C TYR A 64 15.07 28.08 17.20
N LYS A 65 15.82 29.04 16.67
CA LYS A 65 15.61 30.47 16.79
C LYS A 65 15.22 31.04 15.42
N ARG A 66 14.18 31.87 15.42
CA ARG A 66 13.72 32.63 14.26
C ARG A 66 14.74 33.72 13.96
N VAL A 67 15.20 33.78 12.72
CA VAL A 67 16.05 34.85 12.20
C VAL A 67 15.28 35.59 11.10
N ASN A 68 15.81 36.72 10.61
CA ASN A 68 15.10 37.53 9.60
C ASN A 68 14.71 36.71 8.35
N HIS A 69 15.53 35.73 7.97
CA HIS A 69 15.29 34.79 6.88
C HIS A 69 15.58 33.35 7.33
N GLY A 70 14.53 32.58 7.59
CA GLY A 70 14.62 31.18 8.05
C GLY A 70 14.80 30.99 9.56
N LYS A 71 15.51 29.92 9.93
CA LYS A 71 15.71 29.49 11.32
C LYS A 71 17.10 28.90 11.55
N GLU A 72 17.66 29.13 12.74
CA GLU A 72 18.96 28.59 13.16
C GLU A 72 18.81 27.67 14.37
N LYS A 73 19.64 26.62 14.50
CA LYS A 73 19.61 25.75 15.70
C LYS A 73 20.10 26.54 16.90
N ALA A 74 19.25 26.66 17.92
CA ALA A 74 19.55 27.38 19.15
C ALA A 74 20.29 26.46 20.15
N THR A 75 21.53 26.09 19.83
CA THR A 75 22.34 25.15 20.64
C THR A 75 22.66 25.67 22.04
N ASP A 76 22.59 26.98 22.23
CA ASP A 76 22.77 27.70 23.49
C ASP A 76 21.49 27.73 24.36
N HIS A 77 20.32 27.40 23.79
CA HIS A 77 19.06 27.40 24.52
C HIS A 77 19.02 26.22 25.51
N HIS A 78 18.61 26.47 26.77
CA HIS A 78 18.61 25.45 27.84
C HIS A 78 17.78 24.19 27.48
N LEU A 79 16.66 24.35 26.77
CA LEU A 79 15.84 23.23 26.28
C LEU A 79 16.49 22.41 25.15
N TYR A 80 17.48 22.93 24.42
CA TYR A 80 18.08 22.24 23.28
C TYR A 80 18.63 20.88 23.71
N ASN A 81 19.44 20.84 24.76
CA ASN A 81 20.01 19.58 25.24
C ASN A 81 18.95 18.63 25.84
N ILE A 82 17.94 19.17 26.52
CA ILE A 82 16.87 18.39 27.15
C ILE A 82 16.04 17.65 26.09
N LEU A 83 15.64 18.36 25.04
CA LEU A 83 14.79 17.83 23.98
C LEU A 83 15.58 17.02 22.94
N GLN A 84 16.81 17.40 22.62
CA GLN A 84 17.59 16.74 21.56
C GLN A 84 18.38 15.53 22.07
N SER A 85 19.01 15.62 23.23
CA SER A 85 20.07 14.67 23.63
C SER A 85 19.68 13.86 24.87
N ARG A 86 19.31 14.53 25.96
CA ARG A 86 19.10 13.89 27.27
C ARG A 86 18.03 14.62 28.08
N ALA A 87 16.87 13.98 28.24
CA ALA A 87 15.74 14.54 28.97
C ALA A 87 16.00 14.67 30.48
N ASN A 88 16.72 13.73 31.08
CA ASN A 88 17.14 13.74 32.47
C ASN A 88 18.42 12.90 32.65
N PRO A 89 19.12 12.93 33.81
CA PRO A 89 20.37 12.20 34.01
C PRO A 89 20.30 10.67 33.78
N HIS A 90 19.11 10.07 33.82
CA HIS A 90 18.89 8.62 33.68
C HIS A 90 18.32 8.22 32.32
N MET A 91 17.84 9.15 31.49
CA MET A 91 17.15 8.87 30.24
C MET A 91 17.66 9.75 29.09
N THR A 92 18.01 9.10 27.98
CA THR A 92 18.25 9.79 26.71
C THR A 92 16.95 10.43 26.21
N ALA A 93 17.05 11.44 25.33
CA ALA A 93 15.88 12.04 24.72
C ALA A 93 15.08 11.05 23.85
N PHE A 94 15.75 10.05 23.25
CA PHE A 94 15.10 8.96 22.52
C PHE A 94 14.17 8.15 23.45
N ASN A 95 14.72 7.59 24.54
CA ASN A 95 13.96 6.78 25.48
C ASN A 95 12.82 7.58 26.13
N PHE A 96 13.02 8.88 26.36
CA PHE A 96 11.97 9.76 26.87
C PHE A 96 10.79 9.88 25.88
N ARG A 97 11.07 10.18 24.60
CA ARG A 97 10.04 10.27 23.56
C ARG A 97 9.33 8.94 23.33
N GLU A 98 10.08 7.84 23.32
CA GLU A 98 9.54 6.49 23.20
C GLU A 98 8.58 6.17 24.35
N THR A 99 9.01 6.39 25.59
CA THR A 99 8.17 6.22 26.80
C THR A 99 6.91 7.09 26.73
N ALA A 100 7.08 8.33 26.31
CA ALA A 100 5.98 9.27 26.21
C ALA A 100 4.96 8.88 25.14
N MET A 101 5.42 8.39 23.98
CA MET A 101 4.55 7.82 22.96
C MET A 101 3.84 6.55 23.45
N ASN A 102 4.52 5.67 24.20
CA ASN A 102 3.86 4.51 24.82
C ASN A 102 2.71 4.95 25.74
N HIS A 103 2.94 5.93 26.60
CA HIS A 103 1.90 6.49 27.48
C HIS A 103 0.73 7.10 26.67
N LEU A 104 1.00 7.84 25.60
CA LEU A 104 -0.02 8.42 24.71
C LEU A 104 -0.83 7.35 23.99
N LEU A 105 -0.19 6.34 23.43
CA LEU A 105 -0.83 5.29 22.63
C LEU A 105 -1.61 4.30 23.48
N LEU A 106 -1.18 4.04 24.72
CA LEU A 106 -1.81 3.07 25.61
C LEU A 106 -2.87 3.71 26.51
N ARG A 107 -2.65 4.95 26.97
CA ARG A 107 -3.51 5.61 27.98
C ARG A 107 -4.01 6.99 27.58
N GLY A 108 -3.68 7.46 26.38
CA GLY A 108 -4.19 8.72 25.83
C GLY A 108 -3.54 9.98 26.39
N ASN A 109 -2.64 9.86 27.37
CA ASN A 109 -2.05 11.02 28.05
C ASN A 109 -0.60 10.73 28.44
N PHE A 110 0.26 11.72 28.26
CA PHE A 110 1.63 11.70 28.77
C PHE A 110 1.85 12.83 29.75
N TYR A 111 2.52 12.50 30.86
CA TYR A 111 2.89 13.45 31.89
C TYR A 111 4.39 13.35 32.17
N ALA A 112 5.04 14.50 32.35
CA ALA A 112 6.37 14.56 32.92
C ALA A 112 6.47 15.70 33.93
N GLU A 113 7.11 15.45 35.07
CA GLU A 113 7.49 16.51 36.00
C GLU A 113 8.62 17.35 35.38
N ILE A 114 8.44 18.66 35.43
CA ILE A 114 9.42 19.65 34.97
C ILE A 114 10.28 20.04 36.17
N GLU A 115 11.47 19.47 36.26
CA GLU A 115 12.48 19.93 37.22
C GLU A 115 13.02 21.28 36.74
N ARG A 116 13.03 22.28 37.61
CA ARG A 116 13.49 23.64 37.29
C ARG A 116 14.77 23.99 38.05
N ASP A 117 15.62 24.81 37.44
CA ASP A 117 16.81 25.37 38.07
C ASP A 117 16.48 26.56 39.01
N GLU A 118 17.49 27.12 39.67
CA GLU A 118 17.35 28.28 40.57
C GLU A 118 16.82 29.54 39.84
N ALA A 119 16.98 29.61 38.52
CA ALA A 119 16.43 30.68 37.67
C ALA A 119 15.03 30.34 37.12
N ASN A 120 14.37 29.32 37.67
CA ASN A 120 13.04 28.82 37.29
C ASN A 120 12.94 28.31 35.84
N ARG A 121 14.07 27.94 35.22
CA ARG A 121 14.11 27.38 33.86
C ARG A 121 14.05 25.86 33.90
N PRO A 122 13.33 25.20 32.98
CA PRO A 122 13.37 23.75 32.84
C PRO A 122 14.80 23.22 32.71
N LYS A 123 15.14 22.26 33.58
CA LYS A 123 16.45 21.62 33.72
C LYS A 123 16.40 20.14 33.35
N ALA A 124 15.32 19.44 33.70
CA ALA A 124 15.10 18.03 33.36
C ALA A 124 13.60 17.71 33.27
N LEU A 125 13.28 16.65 32.54
CA LEU A 125 11.91 16.12 32.41
C LEU A 125 11.86 14.69 32.93
N TRP A 126 10.97 14.43 33.88
CA TRP A 126 10.82 13.13 34.55
C TRP A 126 9.47 12.51 34.19
N PRO A 127 9.43 11.45 33.36
CA PRO A 127 8.18 10.78 33.02
C PRO A 127 7.41 10.31 34.25
N LEU A 128 6.14 10.66 34.31
CA LEU A 128 5.22 10.19 35.34
C LEU A 128 4.25 9.18 34.73
N ARG A 129 3.90 8.17 35.53
CA ARG A 129 2.99 7.11 35.13
C ARG A 129 1.56 7.63 35.00
N PRO A 130 0.91 7.54 33.81
CA PRO A 130 -0.44 8.05 33.64
C PRO A 130 -1.48 7.28 34.46
N ASP A 131 -1.25 6.00 34.76
CA ASP A 131 -2.14 5.21 35.62
C ASP A 131 -2.14 5.63 37.10
N LYS A 132 -1.20 6.50 37.47
CA LYS A 132 -1.06 7.07 38.82
C LYS A 132 -1.35 8.56 38.88
N MET A 133 -1.86 9.14 37.78
CA MET A 133 -2.16 10.56 37.66
C MET A 133 -3.67 10.79 37.60
N ASP A 134 -4.17 11.77 38.35
CA ASP A 134 -5.52 12.31 38.25
C ASP A 134 -5.44 13.82 38.03
N VAL A 135 -6.25 14.36 37.11
CA VAL A 135 -6.19 15.78 36.70
C VAL A 135 -7.52 16.43 37.04
N LYS A 136 -7.46 17.56 37.75
CA LYS A 136 -8.66 18.32 38.13
C LYS A 136 -8.50 19.79 37.78
N ARG A 137 -9.62 20.42 37.48
CA ARG A 137 -9.68 21.88 37.42
C ARG A 137 -9.66 22.46 38.82
N THR A 138 -8.96 23.57 38.98
CA THR A 138 -9.03 24.38 40.20
C THR A 138 -10.43 24.95 40.37
N ARG A 139 -10.78 25.32 41.61
CA ARG A 139 -12.13 25.78 41.98
C ARG A 139 -12.61 27.04 41.25
N ASP A 140 -11.68 27.84 40.73
CA ASP A 140 -11.95 29.02 39.91
C ASP A 140 -12.11 28.71 38.41
N ASP A 141 -12.00 27.43 38.01
CA ASP A 141 -12.09 26.90 36.65
C ASP A 141 -11.01 27.42 35.67
N ARG A 142 -9.99 28.11 36.19
CA ARG A 142 -8.93 28.77 35.38
C ARG A 142 -7.58 28.05 35.39
N GLY A 143 -7.39 27.07 36.27
CA GLY A 143 -6.14 26.33 36.43
C GLY A 143 -6.35 24.82 36.46
N LEU A 144 -5.25 24.08 36.33
CA LEU A 144 -5.20 22.62 36.45
C LEU A 144 -4.29 22.22 37.62
N GLU A 145 -4.71 21.20 38.36
CA GLU A 145 -3.93 20.53 39.39
C GLU A 145 -3.79 19.05 39.04
N TYR A 146 -2.60 18.53 39.28
CA TYR A 146 -2.19 17.17 38.95
C TYR A 146 -1.91 16.41 40.24
N TYR A 147 -2.72 15.38 40.50
CA TYR A 147 -2.64 14.55 41.70
C TYR A 147 -1.92 13.25 41.33
N TYR A 148 -0.73 13.04 41.88
CA TYR A 148 0.11 11.89 41.56
C TYR A 148 0.32 10.99 42.78
N VAL A 149 0.17 9.68 42.56
CA VAL A 149 0.55 8.66 43.55
C VAL A 149 1.93 8.11 43.19
N ASP A 150 2.93 8.44 44.01
CA ASP A 150 4.28 7.92 43.87
C ASP A 150 4.31 6.38 43.95
N PRO A 151 5.32 5.74 43.35
CA PRO A 151 5.51 4.29 43.48
C PRO A 151 5.57 3.79 44.93
N ASP A 152 6.10 4.62 45.85
CA ASP A 152 6.19 4.32 47.29
C ASP A 152 4.88 4.56 48.05
N GLY A 153 3.79 4.90 47.34
CA GLY A 153 2.47 5.19 47.92
C GLY A 153 2.31 6.60 48.50
N GLY A 154 3.29 7.47 48.29
CA GLY A 154 3.23 8.89 48.60
C GLY A 154 2.27 9.64 47.68
N ASN A 155 1.63 10.68 48.21
CA ASN A 155 0.68 11.51 47.48
C ASN A 155 1.31 12.87 47.20
N LYS A 156 1.46 13.25 45.93
CA LYS A 156 1.99 14.55 45.49
C LYS A 156 0.92 15.33 44.71
N ILE A 157 0.93 16.64 44.88
CA ILE A 157 0.10 17.56 44.10
C ILE A 157 1.03 18.49 43.35
N PHE A 158 0.92 18.49 42.03
CA PHE A 158 1.70 19.36 41.16
C PHE A 158 0.80 20.45 40.57
N PRO A 159 1.21 21.73 40.65
CA PRO A 159 0.56 22.80 39.91
C PRO A 159 0.87 22.67 38.40
N ASN A 160 0.00 23.22 37.56
CA ASN A 160 0.10 23.14 36.10
C ASN A 160 1.50 23.47 35.52
N HIS A 161 2.17 24.50 36.05
CA HIS A 161 3.48 24.93 35.52
C HIS A 161 4.66 23.99 35.83
N LEU A 162 4.45 22.96 36.66
CA LEU A 162 5.45 21.92 36.97
C LEU A 162 5.20 20.61 36.23
N ILE A 163 4.14 20.50 35.44
CA ILE A 163 3.85 19.30 34.65
C ILE A 163 3.86 19.66 33.17
N LEU A 164 4.62 18.87 32.40
CA LEU A 164 4.43 18.78 30.96
C LEU A 164 3.35 17.74 30.71
N HIS A 165 2.17 18.18 30.29
CA HIS A 165 1.06 17.31 29.92
C HIS A 165 0.83 17.35 28.42
N ILE A 166 0.96 16.21 27.74
CA ILE A 166 0.61 16.07 26.33
C ILE A 166 -0.65 15.20 26.25
N PRO A 167 -1.80 15.76 25.84
CA PRO A 167 -3.01 14.98 25.61
C PRO A 167 -3.04 14.35 24.21
N GLY A 168 -3.52 13.10 24.18
CA GLY A 168 -3.80 12.34 22.96
C GLY A 168 -5.12 12.73 22.30
N MET A 169 -5.67 11.81 21.50
CA MET A 169 -6.89 12.04 20.72
C MET A 169 -8.11 12.29 21.63
N GLY A 170 -9.09 13.07 21.15
CA GLY A 170 -10.37 13.24 21.84
C GLY A 170 -10.28 14.06 23.13
N PHE A 171 -9.41 15.06 23.15
CA PHE A 171 -9.22 15.93 24.30
C PHE A 171 -10.51 16.68 24.67
N ASP A 172 -11.03 16.46 25.87
CA ASP A 172 -12.24 17.09 26.42
C ASP A 172 -11.96 18.43 27.13
N GLY A 173 -10.71 18.90 27.05
CA GLY A 173 -10.23 20.07 27.79
C GLY A 173 -9.54 19.75 29.12
N LEU A 174 -9.53 18.48 29.56
CA LEU A 174 -8.69 17.97 30.66
C LEU A 174 -7.85 16.76 30.25
N LEU A 175 -8.42 15.77 29.57
CA LEU A 175 -7.78 14.47 29.31
C LEU A 175 -8.00 14.03 27.86
N GLY A 176 -6.98 13.41 27.27
CA GLY A 176 -7.14 12.64 26.03
C GLY A 176 -7.82 11.29 26.31
N TYR A 177 -8.54 10.77 25.33
CA TYR A 177 -9.15 9.45 25.40
C TYR A 177 -8.09 8.35 25.36
N SER A 178 -8.26 7.34 26.20
CA SER A 178 -7.44 6.13 26.19
C SER A 178 -7.74 5.31 24.92
N PRO A 179 -6.76 5.16 24.00
CA PRO A 179 -6.97 4.41 22.77
C PRO A 179 -7.32 2.95 23.07
N LEU A 180 -6.67 2.32 24.06
CA LEU A 180 -6.98 0.95 24.49
C LEU A 180 -8.40 0.79 25.01
N THR A 181 -8.92 1.77 25.76
CA THR A 181 -10.27 1.70 26.31
C THR A 181 -11.32 1.76 25.20
N LEU A 182 -11.07 2.56 24.16
CA LEU A 182 -11.94 2.65 22.99
C LEU A 182 -11.85 1.40 22.11
N ALA A 183 -10.67 0.83 21.93
CA ALA A 183 -10.43 -0.39 21.15
C ALA A 183 -10.66 -1.70 21.92
N ARG A 184 -11.15 -1.63 23.17
CA ARG A 184 -11.18 -2.78 24.08
C ARG A 184 -11.94 -3.98 23.53
N GLU A 185 -13.02 -3.78 22.78
CA GLU A 185 -13.79 -4.89 22.20
C GLU A 185 -13.01 -5.61 21.11
N ALA A 186 -12.38 -4.88 20.18
CA ALA A 186 -11.52 -5.48 19.15
C ALA A 186 -10.32 -6.22 19.77
N ILE A 187 -9.64 -5.60 20.74
CA ILE A 187 -8.52 -6.25 21.45
C ILE A 187 -9.01 -7.48 22.23
N GLY A 188 -10.18 -7.39 22.88
CA GLY A 188 -10.80 -8.48 23.61
C GLY A 188 -11.11 -9.66 22.69
N MET A 189 -11.68 -9.41 21.51
CA MET A 189 -11.91 -10.41 20.48
C MET A 189 -10.62 -11.05 19.99
N GLY A 190 -9.57 -10.26 19.71
CA GLY A 190 -8.26 -10.80 19.34
C GLY A 190 -7.68 -11.73 20.41
N VAL A 191 -7.72 -11.34 21.68
CA VAL A 191 -7.26 -12.18 22.80
C VAL A 191 -8.13 -13.43 22.96
N ALA A 192 -9.44 -13.33 22.76
CA ALA A 192 -10.35 -14.48 22.81
C ALA A 192 -10.06 -15.46 21.67
N ALA A 193 -9.84 -14.96 20.44
CA ALA A 193 -9.48 -15.77 19.28
C ALA A 193 -8.13 -16.47 19.47
N GLU A 194 -7.12 -15.80 20.05
CA GLU A 194 -5.85 -16.43 20.39
C GLU A 194 -6.01 -17.53 21.44
N LYS A 195 -6.79 -17.29 22.49
CA LYS A 195 -7.11 -18.31 23.50
C LYS A 195 -7.85 -19.50 22.92
N TYR A 196 -8.79 -19.25 22.01
CA TYR A 196 -9.53 -20.30 21.31
C TYR A 196 -8.58 -21.13 20.45
N GLY A 197 -7.76 -20.49 19.61
CA GLY A 197 -6.77 -21.18 18.79
C GLY A 197 -5.76 -21.96 19.64
N ALA A 198 -5.23 -21.34 20.71
CA ALA A 198 -4.32 -22.01 21.63
C ALA A 198 -4.96 -23.23 22.31
N SER A 199 -6.22 -23.14 22.73
CA SER A 199 -6.97 -24.27 23.32
C SER A 199 -7.25 -25.36 22.29
N PHE A 200 -7.67 -24.99 21.08
CA PHE A 200 -7.92 -25.91 19.97
C PHE A 200 -6.65 -26.70 19.62
N TYR A 201 -5.53 -26.01 19.41
CA TYR A 201 -4.25 -26.67 19.17
C TYR A 201 -3.75 -27.42 20.41
N LYS A 202 -3.96 -26.92 21.64
CA LYS A 202 -3.63 -27.66 22.88
C LYS A 202 -4.37 -28.99 22.94
N ASN A 203 -5.60 -29.06 22.45
CA ASN A 203 -6.43 -30.27 22.46
C ASN A 203 -6.25 -31.16 21.21
N GLY A 204 -5.25 -30.87 20.36
CA GLY A 204 -4.93 -31.70 19.20
C GLY A 204 -5.83 -31.47 17.99
N GLY A 205 -6.40 -30.27 17.88
CA GLY A 205 -7.26 -29.89 16.74
C GLY A 205 -8.62 -30.57 16.73
N ARG A 206 -9.00 -31.24 17.84
CA ARG A 206 -10.32 -31.85 18.00
C ARG A 206 -11.16 -31.02 18.95
N PRO A 207 -12.42 -30.72 18.59
CA PRO A 207 -13.37 -30.13 19.52
C PRO A 207 -13.60 -31.00 20.76
N SER A 208 -14.14 -30.39 21.81
CA SER A 208 -14.63 -31.12 22.98
C SER A 208 -15.66 -32.18 22.55
N GLY A 209 -15.55 -33.41 23.06
CA GLY A 209 -16.52 -34.47 22.80
C GLY A 209 -17.35 -34.81 24.04
N VAL A 210 -18.41 -35.59 23.85
CA VAL A 210 -19.23 -36.16 24.92
C VAL A 210 -18.93 -37.64 25.05
N LEU A 211 -18.75 -38.11 26.28
CA LEU A 211 -18.80 -39.53 26.61
C LEU A 211 -20.27 -39.92 26.82
N GLU A 212 -20.81 -40.73 25.93
CA GLU A 212 -22.20 -41.18 25.95
C GLU A 212 -22.26 -42.62 26.47
N SER A 213 -22.86 -42.79 27.66
CA SER A 213 -23.07 -44.11 28.28
C SER A 213 -24.51 -44.58 28.06
N PRO A 214 -24.72 -45.86 27.67
CA PRO A 214 -26.06 -46.42 27.50
C PRO A 214 -26.80 -46.69 28.82
N GLN A 215 -26.11 -46.65 29.96
CA GLN A 215 -26.69 -46.87 31.29
C GLN A 215 -26.42 -45.70 32.22
N ALA A 216 -27.32 -45.50 33.20
CA ALA A 216 -27.15 -44.48 34.22
C ALA A 216 -25.93 -44.80 35.09
N ILE A 217 -24.90 -43.96 34.98
CA ILE A 217 -23.71 -44.01 35.84
C ILE A 217 -24.02 -43.21 37.10
N GLY A 218 -23.79 -43.76 38.29
CA GLY A 218 -23.91 -42.99 39.54
C GLY A 218 -22.83 -41.89 39.64
N ASP A 219 -23.06 -40.89 40.50
CA ASP A 219 -22.20 -39.69 40.65
C ASP A 219 -20.71 -40.02 40.87
N GLU A 220 -20.40 -41.04 41.67
CA GLU A 220 -19.03 -41.49 41.90
C GLU A 220 -18.37 -42.10 40.65
N GLY A 221 -19.14 -42.83 39.84
CA GLY A 221 -18.67 -43.43 38.60
C GLY A 221 -18.44 -42.38 37.50
N ALA A 222 -19.34 -41.39 37.41
CA ALA A 222 -19.20 -40.27 36.49
C ALA A 222 -17.95 -39.41 36.83
N THR A 223 -17.73 -39.10 38.11
CA THR A 223 -16.56 -38.34 38.56
C THR A 223 -15.27 -39.08 38.25
N ARG A 224 -15.19 -40.38 38.56
CA ARG A 224 -14.00 -41.20 38.28
C ARG A 224 -13.71 -41.29 36.78
N MET A 225 -14.74 -41.47 35.96
CA MET A 225 -14.59 -41.54 34.51
C MET A 225 -14.11 -40.21 33.93
N GLN A 226 -14.59 -39.08 34.45
CA GLN A 226 -14.09 -37.77 34.07
C GLN A 226 -12.61 -37.58 34.45
N GLU A 227 -12.23 -37.89 35.70
CA GLU A 227 -10.86 -37.78 36.17
C GLU A 227 -9.89 -38.68 35.38
N ASP A 228 -10.30 -39.91 35.07
CA ASP A 228 -9.51 -40.85 34.27
C ASP A 228 -9.36 -40.35 32.82
N TRP A 229 -10.42 -39.77 32.24
CA TRP A 229 -10.39 -39.15 30.92
C TRP A 229 -9.45 -37.95 30.86
N GLU A 230 -9.56 -37.03 31.82
CA GLU A 230 -8.70 -35.86 31.96
C GLU A 230 -7.24 -36.27 32.17
N ARG A 231 -6.96 -37.26 33.03
CA ARG A 231 -5.60 -37.78 33.26
C ARG A 231 -4.98 -38.37 32.00
N LEU A 232 -5.76 -39.03 31.16
CA LEU A 232 -5.29 -39.68 29.94
C LEU A 232 -5.10 -38.72 28.77
N HIS A 233 -5.75 -37.56 28.76
CA HIS A 233 -5.78 -36.66 27.59
C HIS A 233 -5.39 -35.21 27.88
N ASP A 234 -5.16 -34.80 29.13
CA ASP A 234 -4.60 -33.47 29.43
C ASP A 234 -3.10 -33.43 29.13
N GLY A 235 -2.66 -32.31 28.56
CA GLY A 235 -1.27 -32.08 28.16
C GLY A 235 -0.96 -32.49 26.71
N LEU A 236 0.01 -31.77 26.11
CA LEU A 236 0.42 -31.96 24.72
C LEU A 236 1.01 -33.36 24.44
N GLU A 237 1.64 -33.97 25.43
CA GLU A 237 2.33 -35.27 25.29
C GLU A 237 1.38 -36.47 25.35
N ASN A 238 0.16 -36.26 25.81
CA ASN A 238 -0.85 -37.30 25.95
C ASN A 238 -1.82 -37.36 24.76
N LYS A 239 -1.57 -36.53 23.73
CA LYS A 239 -2.30 -36.57 22.47
C LYS A 239 -2.08 -37.91 21.79
N HIS A 240 -3.17 -38.51 21.29
CA HIS A 240 -3.19 -39.83 20.65
C HIS A 240 -3.08 -41.04 21.59
N ARG A 241 -3.15 -40.85 22.91
CA ARG A 241 -3.34 -41.99 23.81
C ARG A 241 -4.67 -42.68 23.51
N VAL A 242 -4.65 -44.00 23.46
CA VAL A 242 -5.85 -44.80 23.26
C VAL A 242 -6.61 -44.86 24.58
N ALA A 243 -7.82 -44.31 24.60
CA ALA A 243 -8.72 -44.42 25.73
C ALA A 243 -9.41 -45.79 25.73
N LEU A 244 -9.41 -46.48 26.86
CA LEU A 244 -10.28 -47.64 27.07
C LEU A 244 -11.59 -47.14 27.69
N LEU A 245 -12.71 -47.36 27.01
CA LEU A 245 -14.04 -46.97 27.48
C LEU A 245 -14.77 -48.18 28.08
N GLU A 246 -15.30 -48.02 29.30
CA GLU A 246 -16.00 -49.08 30.02
C GLU A 246 -17.52 -49.06 29.77
N GLN A 247 -18.19 -50.19 30.02
CA GLN A 247 -19.65 -50.34 30.01
C GLN A 247 -20.36 -49.95 28.70
N GLY A 248 -19.68 -50.06 27.57
CA GLY A 248 -20.24 -49.68 26.27
C GLY A 248 -20.35 -48.17 26.06
N THR A 249 -19.65 -47.37 26.87
CA THR A 249 -19.54 -45.91 26.69
C THR A 249 -18.88 -45.61 25.35
N THR A 250 -19.42 -44.64 24.63
CA THR A 250 -18.90 -44.21 23.32
C THR A 250 -18.46 -42.76 23.39
N TYR A 251 -17.34 -42.43 22.73
CA TYR A 251 -16.93 -41.04 22.55
C TYR A 251 -17.60 -40.49 21.30
N ARG A 252 -18.41 -39.45 21.46
CA ARG A 252 -19.01 -38.70 20.37
C ARG A 252 -18.35 -37.33 20.27
N GLU A 253 -17.64 -37.10 19.18
CA GLU A 253 -17.06 -35.79 18.89
C GLU A 253 -18.21 -34.78 18.66
N ILE A 254 -18.25 -33.69 19.45
CA ILE A 254 -19.17 -32.58 19.15
C ILE A 254 -18.46 -31.75 18.09
N GLY A 255 -18.82 -31.96 16.83
CA GLY A 255 -18.27 -31.17 15.74
C GLY A 255 -18.48 -29.69 16.01
N VAL A 256 -17.38 -28.94 16.08
CA VAL A 256 -17.38 -27.53 15.70
C VAL A 256 -16.73 -27.55 14.34
N THR A 257 -17.48 -27.17 13.30
CA THR A 257 -16.93 -26.83 11.99
C THR A 257 -16.78 -25.31 11.92
N PRO A 258 -15.62 -24.75 12.29
CA PRO A 258 -15.09 -23.58 11.64
C PRO A 258 -14.08 -24.08 10.61
N ASP A 259 -14.33 -23.81 9.33
CA ASP A 259 -13.32 -23.98 8.29
C ASP A 259 -12.00 -23.38 8.80
N GLU A 260 -10.90 -24.14 8.73
CA GLU A 260 -9.58 -23.67 9.17
C GLU A 260 -9.20 -22.35 8.45
N ALA A 261 -9.68 -22.19 7.21
CA ALA A 261 -9.61 -20.96 6.43
C ALA A 261 -10.35 -19.77 7.08
N GLN A 262 -11.50 -19.99 7.71
CA GLN A 262 -12.30 -18.95 8.36
C GLN A 262 -11.68 -18.47 9.67
N PHE A 263 -11.01 -19.35 10.44
CA PHE A 263 -10.27 -18.94 11.63
C PHE A 263 -9.04 -18.08 11.29
N LEU A 264 -8.25 -18.48 10.27
CA LEU A 264 -7.13 -17.68 9.78
C LEU A 264 -7.59 -16.31 9.26
N SER A 265 -8.70 -16.29 8.51
CA SER A 265 -9.31 -15.04 8.02
C SER A 265 -9.75 -14.13 9.17
N THR A 266 -10.31 -14.70 10.24
CA THR A 266 -10.68 -13.97 11.46
C THR A 266 -9.45 -13.34 12.11
N ARG A 267 -8.35 -14.09 12.25
CA ARG A 267 -7.10 -13.55 12.83
C ARG A 267 -6.51 -12.42 11.98
N LYS A 268 -6.51 -12.55 10.65
CA LYS A 268 -6.06 -11.48 9.74
C LYS A 268 -6.92 -10.22 9.88
N PHE A 269 -8.24 -10.38 9.86
CA PHE A 269 -9.17 -9.26 10.03
C PHE A 269 -8.98 -8.55 11.38
N GLN A 270 -8.71 -9.30 12.46
CA GLN A 270 -8.40 -8.72 13.77
C GLN A 270 -7.10 -7.89 13.74
N THR A 271 -6.07 -8.35 13.03
CA THR A 271 -4.85 -7.55 12.82
C THR A 271 -5.14 -6.25 12.08
N GLU A 272 -5.92 -6.29 10.99
CA GLU A 272 -6.33 -5.09 10.25
C GLU A 272 -7.19 -4.13 11.09
N GLU A 273 -8.12 -4.65 11.90
CA GLU A 273 -8.99 -3.87 12.77
C GLU A 273 -8.17 -3.07 13.81
N ILE A 274 -7.18 -3.73 14.42
CA ILE A 274 -6.25 -3.09 15.36
C ILE A 274 -5.36 -2.06 14.65
N ALA A 275 -4.83 -2.41 13.47
CA ALA A 275 -3.99 -1.53 12.66
C ALA A 275 -4.73 -0.23 12.30
N ARG A 276 -6.00 -0.35 11.89
CA ARG A 276 -6.89 0.77 11.58
C ARG A 276 -7.06 1.71 12.76
N PHE A 277 -7.17 1.17 13.97
CA PHE A 277 -7.34 1.96 15.17
C PHE A 277 -6.11 2.84 15.47
N PHE A 278 -4.91 2.30 15.28
CA PHE A 278 -3.65 3.05 15.44
C PHE A 278 -3.24 3.86 14.19
N ARG A 279 -4.00 3.74 13.10
CA ARG A 279 -3.65 4.30 11.77
C ARG A 279 -2.29 3.82 11.28
N VAL A 280 -1.93 2.57 11.55
CA VAL A 280 -0.71 1.95 11.02
C VAL A 280 -1.08 1.15 9.77
N PRO A 281 -0.45 1.40 8.61
CA PRO A 281 -0.71 0.60 7.42
C PRO A 281 -0.40 -0.89 7.64
N PRO A 282 -1.25 -1.81 7.14
CA PRO A 282 -1.06 -3.26 7.34
C PRO A 282 0.31 -3.79 6.87
N HIS A 283 0.87 -3.22 5.79
CA HIS A 283 2.18 -3.63 5.27
C HIS A 283 3.32 -3.42 6.27
N MET A 284 3.22 -2.43 7.17
CA MET A 284 4.21 -2.22 8.23
C MET A 284 4.11 -3.26 9.36
N LEU A 285 2.98 -3.97 9.45
CA LEU A 285 2.76 -5.08 10.37
C LEU A 285 3.11 -6.45 9.76
N GLY A 286 3.59 -6.46 8.51
CA GLY A 286 3.95 -7.68 7.77
C GLY A 286 2.83 -8.26 6.93
N ASP A 287 1.70 -7.56 6.76
CA ASP A 287 0.62 -7.98 5.86
C ASP A 287 0.80 -7.35 4.47
N LEU A 288 1.28 -8.16 3.52
CA LEU A 288 1.62 -7.75 2.16
C LEU A 288 0.61 -8.20 1.10
N GLU A 289 -0.53 -8.80 1.47
CA GLU A 289 -1.44 -9.43 0.47
C GLU A 289 -1.97 -8.44 -0.58
N ARG A 290 -2.07 -7.15 -0.22
CA ARG A 290 -2.51 -6.06 -1.10
C ARG A 290 -1.43 -5.01 -1.36
N ALA A 291 -0.20 -5.27 -0.92
CA ALA A 291 0.90 -4.31 -1.02
C ALA A 291 1.73 -4.59 -2.29
N THR A 292 1.67 -3.67 -3.26
CA THR A 292 2.62 -3.60 -4.39
C THR A 292 3.71 -2.58 -4.09
N PHE A 293 4.90 -2.69 -4.71
CA PHE A 293 6.02 -1.77 -4.44
C PHE A 293 5.66 -0.29 -4.60
N SER A 294 4.94 0.07 -5.66
CA SER A 294 4.45 1.43 -5.91
C SER A 294 3.42 1.92 -4.87
N ASN A 295 2.59 1.00 -4.36
CA ASN A 295 1.62 1.31 -3.30
C ASN A 295 2.29 1.43 -1.93
N ILE A 296 3.38 0.71 -1.65
CA ILE A 296 4.12 0.80 -0.38
C ILE A 296 4.74 2.18 -0.19
N GLU A 297 5.27 2.79 -1.25
CA GLU A 297 5.87 4.13 -1.18
C GLU A 297 4.81 5.19 -0.87
N GLN A 298 3.68 5.16 -1.57
CA GLN A 298 2.55 6.02 -1.27
C GLN A 298 1.99 5.79 0.14
N GLN A 299 1.83 4.53 0.57
CA GLN A 299 1.39 4.21 1.93
C GLN A 299 2.40 4.63 3.00
N SER A 300 3.70 4.69 2.68
CA SER A 300 4.73 5.22 3.57
C SER A 300 4.60 6.74 3.72
N ILE A 301 4.30 7.46 2.63
CA ILE A 301 3.99 8.90 2.67
C ILE A 301 2.71 9.15 3.46
N ASP A 302 1.66 8.36 3.22
CA ASP A 302 0.38 8.45 3.92
C ASP A 302 0.55 8.18 5.42
N PHE A 303 1.41 7.22 5.81
CA PHE A 303 1.76 6.98 7.20
C PHE A 303 2.41 8.20 7.85
N VAL A 304 3.38 8.83 7.18
CA VAL A 304 4.02 10.05 7.71
C VAL A 304 3.01 11.18 7.83
N THR A 305 2.18 11.37 6.80
CA THR A 305 1.24 12.50 6.69
C THR A 305 0.06 12.37 7.64
N HIS A 306 -0.57 11.19 7.71
CA HIS A 306 -1.84 10.98 8.42
C HIS A 306 -1.69 10.34 9.80
N SER A 307 -0.55 9.68 10.06
CA SER A 307 -0.30 8.98 11.33
C SER A 307 0.74 9.70 12.16
N ILE A 308 1.94 9.95 11.61
CA ILE A 308 3.05 10.54 12.38
C ILE A 308 2.92 12.07 12.57
N THR A 309 2.57 12.82 11.52
CA THR A 309 2.52 14.29 11.57
C THR A 309 1.56 14.82 12.65
N PRO A 310 0.35 14.24 12.86
CA PRO A 310 -0.50 14.65 13.97
C PRO A 310 0.14 14.48 15.35
N TRP A 311 0.89 13.39 15.57
CA TRP A 311 1.62 13.19 16.83
C TRP A 311 2.71 14.23 17.02
N ILE A 312 3.49 14.47 15.97
CA ILE A 312 4.54 15.51 15.97
C ILE A 312 3.97 16.87 16.33
N LYS A 313 2.87 17.28 15.69
CA LYS A 313 2.26 18.59 15.95
C LYS A 313 1.74 18.71 17.38
N ARG A 314 1.18 17.64 17.96
CA ARG A 314 0.79 17.61 19.37
C ARG A 314 1.98 17.83 20.28
N TRP A 315 3.10 17.17 20.01
CA TRP A 315 4.33 17.37 20.77
C TRP A 315 4.86 18.79 20.65
N GLU A 316 5.09 19.26 19.42
CA GLU A 316 5.63 20.60 19.14
C GLU A 316 4.84 21.69 19.85
N GLN A 317 3.51 21.67 19.71
CA GLN A 317 2.65 22.69 20.28
C GLN A 317 2.56 22.63 21.80
N ASN A 318 2.43 21.44 22.39
CA ASN A 318 2.37 21.32 23.85
C ASN A 318 3.71 21.66 24.52
N VAL A 319 4.82 21.21 23.94
CA VAL A 319 6.16 21.56 24.42
C VAL A 319 6.42 23.05 24.28
N HIS A 320 6.06 23.65 23.13
CA HIS A 320 6.21 25.10 22.91
C HIS A 320 5.37 25.90 23.90
N MET A 321 4.11 25.52 24.11
CA MET A 321 3.20 26.20 25.02
C MET A 321 3.64 26.12 26.50
N GLN A 322 4.11 24.96 26.95
CA GLN A 322 4.33 24.68 28.38
C GLN A 322 5.79 24.89 28.84
N LEU A 323 6.79 24.67 27.98
CA LEU A 323 8.20 24.78 28.36
C LEU A 323 8.84 26.13 27.99
N PHE A 324 8.29 26.86 27.02
CA PHE A 324 8.84 28.16 26.60
C PHE A 324 8.09 29.29 27.31
N GLY A 325 8.83 30.26 27.84
CA GLY A 325 8.23 31.46 28.44
C GLY A 325 7.64 32.39 27.38
N GLN A 326 6.66 33.22 27.78
CA GLN A 326 5.94 34.12 26.86
C GLN A 326 6.88 35.04 26.03
N GLY A 327 8.02 35.45 26.61
CA GLY A 327 9.02 36.26 25.91
C GLY A 327 9.85 35.48 24.88
N THR A 328 10.14 34.19 25.12
CA THR A 328 10.94 33.36 24.21
C THR A 328 10.12 32.65 23.15
N GLN A 329 8.81 32.44 23.36
CA GLN A 329 7.93 31.80 22.37
C GLN A 329 7.90 32.49 21.00
N LYS A 330 8.06 33.83 20.97
CA LYS A 330 8.11 34.60 19.73
C LYS A 330 9.40 34.38 18.94
N THR A 331 10.51 34.10 19.61
CA THR A 331 11.83 34.00 18.98
C THR A 331 12.31 32.57 18.84
N HIS A 332 11.90 31.65 19.71
CA HIS A 332 12.34 30.26 19.74
C HIS A 332 11.17 29.29 19.67
N PHE A 333 11.39 28.13 19.07
CA PHE A 333 10.41 27.07 18.96
C PHE A 333 11.09 25.70 18.78
N PRO A 334 10.50 24.61 19.29
CA PRO A 334 10.96 23.26 19.04
C PRO A 334 10.29 22.71 17.77
N GLU A 335 11.01 21.93 16.97
CA GLU A 335 10.45 21.33 15.75
C GLU A 335 11.12 19.99 15.44
N PHE A 336 10.32 18.99 15.08
CA PHE A 336 10.82 17.70 14.66
C PHE A 336 11.34 17.74 13.23
N VAL A 337 12.50 17.13 12.99
CA VAL A 337 13.10 17.05 11.66
C VAL A 337 12.55 15.81 10.93
N LEU A 338 11.47 16.01 10.17
CA LEU A 338 10.76 14.96 9.42
C LEU A 338 11.49 14.43 8.18
N GLU A 339 12.50 15.14 7.70
CA GLU A 339 13.19 14.84 6.44
C GLU A 339 13.74 13.41 6.38
N GLY A 340 14.15 12.83 7.51
CA GLY A 340 14.66 11.45 7.55
C GLY A 340 13.61 10.41 7.13
N LEU A 341 12.32 10.67 7.41
CA LEU A 341 11.22 9.77 7.07
C LEU A 341 10.68 9.99 5.65
N LEU A 342 10.73 11.24 5.17
CA LEU A 342 10.25 11.64 3.83
C LEU A 342 11.31 11.50 2.73
N ARG A 343 12.50 10.98 3.05
CA ARG A 343 13.62 10.78 2.11
C ARG A 343 13.44 9.63 1.12
N GLY A 344 12.34 8.86 1.23
CA GLY A 344 11.99 7.77 0.32
C GLY A 344 12.05 8.19 -1.15
N ASP A 345 11.58 9.40 -1.47
CA ASP A 345 11.65 9.96 -2.82
C ASP A 345 12.29 11.36 -2.82
N THR A 346 13.61 11.36 -2.64
CA THR A 346 14.42 12.58 -2.76
C THR A 346 14.30 13.17 -4.17
N GLU A 347 14.19 12.32 -5.20
CA GLU A 347 14.13 12.74 -6.59
C GLU A 347 12.88 13.57 -6.90
N SER A 348 11.68 13.09 -6.59
CA SER A 348 10.45 13.86 -6.86
C SER A 348 10.38 15.17 -6.09
N ARG A 349 10.90 15.22 -4.86
CA ARG A 349 10.91 16.46 -4.07
C ARG A 349 11.88 17.50 -4.65
N TYR A 350 13.09 17.09 -5.03
CA TYR A 350 14.04 18.00 -5.70
C TYR A 350 13.55 18.41 -7.10
N ASN A 351 12.86 17.52 -7.82
CA ASN A 351 12.20 17.84 -9.08
C ASN A 351 11.07 18.86 -8.89
N ALA A 352 10.27 18.75 -7.83
CA ALA A 352 9.22 19.72 -7.50
C ALA A 352 9.80 21.11 -7.19
N TYR A 353 10.90 21.20 -6.43
CA TYR A 353 11.60 22.48 -6.24
C TYR A 353 12.20 23.01 -7.53
N SER A 354 12.80 22.16 -8.37
CA SER A 354 13.33 22.56 -9.67
C SER A 354 12.25 23.18 -10.56
N LYS A 355 11.07 22.55 -10.62
CA LYS A 355 9.91 23.07 -11.36
C LYS A 355 9.45 24.41 -10.78
N ALA A 356 9.27 24.50 -9.45
CA ALA A 356 8.85 25.73 -8.81
C ALA A 356 9.83 26.91 -9.01
N ILE A 357 11.14 26.63 -9.06
CA ILE A 357 12.18 27.61 -9.36
C ILE A 357 12.17 28.02 -10.85
N GLN A 358 11.90 27.08 -11.76
CA GLN A 358 11.77 27.35 -13.19
C GLN A 358 10.52 28.18 -13.51
N ASP A 359 9.41 27.90 -12.83
CA ASP A 359 8.13 28.61 -12.99
C ASP A 359 8.15 30.02 -12.36
N GLY A 360 9.19 30.35 -11.60
CA GLY A 360 9.47 31.69 -11.12
C GLY A 360 8.74 32.13 -9.87
N TRP A 361 7.97 31.25 -9.23
CA TRP A 361 7.29 31.55 -7.96
C TRP A 361 8.08 31.10 -6.72
N MET A 362 9.19 30.38 -6.90
CA MET A 362 10.10 29.96 -5.83
C MET A 362 11.54 30.36 -6.15
N SER A 363 12.29 30.88 -5.18
CA SER A 363 13.73 31.09 -5.31
C SER A 363 14.51 29.85 -4.85
N PRO A 364 15.77 29.65 -5.29
CA PRO A 364 16.64 28.64 -4.71
C PRO A 364 16.79 28.75 -3.18
N ASN A 365 16.70 29.94 -2.60
CA ASN A 365 16.70 30.12 -1.14
C ASN A 365 15.40 29.65 -0.48
N ASP A 366 14.24 29.83 -1.12
CA ASP A 366 12.96 29.32 -0.62
C ASP A 366 12.97 27.77 -0.55
N ALA A 367 13.57 27.12 -1.55
CA ALA A 367 13.78 25.67 -1.53
C ALA A 367 14.74 25.24 -0.40
N ARG A 368 15.78 26.04 -0.13
CA ARG A 368 16.70 25.79 1.00
C ARG A 368 15.99 25.96 2.34
N GLU A 369 15.17 26.98 2.50
CA GLU A 369 14.37 27.19 3.70
C GLU A 369 13.44 25.99 3.98
N LYS A 370 12.78 25.47 2.93
CA LYS A 370 11.96 24.25 3.02
C LYS A 370 12.76 22.99 3.36
N GLU A 371 14.01 22.91 2.90
CA GLU A 371 14.96 21.85 3.27
C GLU A 371 15.72 22.16 4.58
N ASN A 372 15.21 23.09 5.41
CA ASN A 372 15.80 23.50 6.69
C ASN A 372 17.29 23.91 6.58
N LYS A 373 17.70 24.43 5.43
CA LYS A 373 19.04 24.95 5.14
C LYS A 373 19.02 26.47 5.19
N ASN A 374 20.12 27.05 5.66
CA ASN A 374 20.30 28.49 5.65
C ASN A 374 20.30 29.06 4.23
N HIS A 375 19.77 30.27 4.08
CA HIS A 375 19.87 31.06 2.86
C HIS A 375 21.34 31.31 2.51
N VAL A 376 21.61 31.47 1.22
CA VAL A 376 22.92 31.87 0.70
C VAL A 376 22.73 33.19 -0.06
N ASP A 377 23.62 34.15 0.19
CA ASP A 377 23.58 35.45 -0.45
C ASP A 377 23.62 35.32 -1.99
N GLY A 378 22.73 36.04 -2.66
CA GLY A 378 22.62 36.03 -4.11
C GLY A 378 21.76 34.89 -4.69
N LEU A 379 21.09 34.09 -3.86
CA LEU A 379 20.17 33.02 -4.31
C LEU A 379 18.67 33.35 -4.14
N ASP A 380 18.31 34.57 -3.73
CA ASP A 380 16.93 35.09 -3.73
C ASP A 380 16.52 35.59 -5.13
N ILE A 381 16.75 34.76 -6.15
CA ILE A 381 16.50 35.11 -7.56
C ILE A 381 15.29 34.32 -8.06
N TYR A 382 14.25 35.05 -8.45
CA TYR A 382 13.05 34.51 -9.10
C TYR A 382 13.24 34.61 -10.62
N ARG A 383 13.21 33.47 -11.31
CA ARG A 383 13.44 33.37 -12.76
C ARG A 383 12.13 33.06 -13.45
N PHE A 384 11.74 33.86 -14.43
CA PHE A 384 10.58 33.57 -15.26
C PHE A 384 11.02 32.98 -16.60
N PRO A 385 10.34 31.96 -17.14
CA PRO A 385 10.62 31.45 -18.47
C PRO A 385 10.38 32.54 -19.52
N VAL A 386 11.34 32.72 -20.43
CA VAL A 386 11.32 33.78 -21.48
C VAL A 386 10.10 33.67 -22.41
N ASN A 387 9.44 32.50 -22.45
CA ASN A 387 8.31 32.20 -23.31
C ASN A 387 6.94 32.58 -22.71
N MET A 388 6.89 33.05 -21.47
CA MET A 388 5.66 33.46 -20.78
C MET A 388 5.44 34.97 -20.92
N VAL A 389 5.05 35.42 -22.12
CA VAL A 389 4.64 36.81 -22.37
C VAL A 389 3.12 36.92 -22.30
N PRO A 390 2.56 37.91 -21.59
CA PRO A 390 1.12 38.19 -21.59
C PRO A 390 0.56 38.32 -23.01
N ALA A 391 -0.61 37.73 -23.26
CA ALA A 391 -1.21 37.57 -24.59
C ALA A 391 -1.41 38.90 -25.36
N ASP A 392 -1.52 40.02 -24.64
CA ASP A 392 -1.62 41.38 -25.17
C ASP A 392 -0.34 41.86 -25.88
N LYS A 393 0.84 41.33 -25.53
CA LYS A 393 2.13 41.71 -26.15
C LYS A 393 2.63 40.73 -27.22
N ALA A 394 1.91 39.63 -27.45
CA ALA A 394 2.25 38.64 -28.47
C ALA A 394 1.97 39.15 -29.91
N TYR A 395 0.94 39.99 -30.08
CA TYR A 395 0.55 40.52 -31.39
C TYR A 395 1.55 41.50 -32.00
N GLU A 396 2.21 42.34 -31.19
CA GLU A 396 3.18 43.34 -31.68
C GLU A 396 4.45 42.74 -32.27
N ARG A 397 4.79 41.49 -31.92
CA ARG A 397 5.96 40.78 -32.49
C ARG A 397 5.64 40.02 -33.77
N MET A 398 4.38 39.69 -34.04
CA MET A 398 3.98 38.95 -35.24
C MET A 398 3.96 39.83 -36.50
N GLU A 399 3.78 41.15 -36.35
CA GLU A 399 3.78 42.10 -37.49
C GLU A 399 5.17 42.48 -38.03
N GLN A 400 6.27 42.05 -37.38
CA GLN A 400 7.64 42.47 -37.75
C GLN A 400 8.53 41.37 -38.32
N GLN A 401 7.99 40.19 -38.65
CA GLN A 401 8.77 39.16 -39.34
C GLN A 401 8.54 39.19 -40.86
N PRO A 402 9.59 39.21 -41.69
CA PRO A 402 9.44 39.12 -43.14
C PRO A 402 8.93 37.72 -43.53
N THR A 403 8.08 37.68 -44.56
CA THR A 403 7.43 36.47 -45.10
C THR A 403 8.43 35.35 -45.42
N PRO A 404 8.04 34.07 -45.27
CA PRO A 404 8.93 32.93 -45.57
C PRO A 404 9.26 32.89 -47.07
N PRO A 405 10.49 32.46 -47.46
CA PRO A 405 10.82 32.30 -48.85
C PRO A 405 10.09 31.11 -49.49
N ASP A 406 9.83 31.31 -50.77
CA ASP A 406 9.14 30.49 -51.74
C ASP A 406 9.62 29.03 -51.78
N ASN A 407 8.66 28.11 -51.76
CA ASN A 407 8.86 26.67 -51.65
C ASN A 407 9.01 26.08 -53.06
N ASN A 408 10.23 26.14 -53.63
CA ASN A 408 10.55 25.47 -54.89
C ASN A 408 12.03 25.07 -54.98
N SER A 409 12.35 23.85 -54.54
CA SER A 409 13.41 23.01 -55.12
C SER A 409 13.40 21.61 -54.51
N PRO A 410 13.88 20.60 -55.26
CA PRO A 410 13.33 19.26 -55.25
C PRO A 410 14.18 18.33 -54.39
N PHE A 411 13.53 17.59 -53.49
CA PHE A 411 14.06 16.32 -53.02
C PHE A 411 13.14 15.21 -53.49
N GLU A 412 13.70 14.46 -54.43
CA GLU A 412 13.19 13.25 -55.04
C GLU A 412 12.94 12.17 -53.97
N GLN A 413 11.94 11.34 -54.27
CA GLN A 413 11.66 10.08 -53.60
C GLN A 413 12.79 9.07 -53.89
N GLU A 414 13.66 8.84 -52.92
CA GLU A 414 14.42 7.60 -52.73
C GLU A 414 14.52 7.42 -51.20
N GLY A 415 13.92 6.41 -50.55
CA GLY A 415 14.16 5.01 -50.82
C GLY A 415 15.33 4.50 -49.97
N GLU A 416 15.25 4.62 -48.64
CA GLU A 416 15.91 3.73 -47.67
C GLU A 416 15.41 4.04 -46.25
N ASP A 417 14.47 3.21 -45.80
CA ASP A 417 13.97 3.15 -44.42
C ASP A 417 15.09 2.55 -43.55
N ARG A 418 15.67 3.35 -42.65
CA ARG A 418 16.70 2.87 -41.71
C ARG A 418 16.36 3.37 -40.32
N SER A 419 15.87 2.46 -39.48
CA SER A 419 15.78 2.65 -38.05
C SER A 419 17.16 3.05 -37.50
N ILE A 420 17.20 4.07 -36.64
CA ILE A 420 18.47 4.57 -36.09
C ILE A 420 18.63 3.96 -34.69
N LYS A 421 19.67 3.13 -34.49
CA LYS A 421 20.03 2.62 -33.16
C LYS A 421 20.87 3.67 -32.42
N TYR A 422 20.30 4.32 -31.40
CA TYR A 422 21.04 5.18 -30.47
C TYR A 422 21.45 4.38 -29.22
N HIS A 423 22.70 3.93 -29.15
CA HIS A 423 23.21 3.19 -27.97
C HIS A 423 23.62 4.08 -26.78
N THR A 424 23.42 5.41 -26.83
CA THR A 424 24.07 6.33 -25.86
C THR A 424 23.18 7.38 -25.20
N GLN A 425 21.88 7.49 -25.51
CA GLN A 425 20.98 8.40 -24.79
C GLN A 425 20.34 7.68 -23.60
N GLN A 426 20.66 8.15 -22.38
CA GLN A 426 19.98 7.67 -21.18
C GLN A 426 18.51 8.03 -21.24
N LEU A 427 17.63 7.07 -20.91
CA LEU A 427 16.19 7.32 -20.81
C LEU A 427 15.92 8.48 -19.83
N LYS A 428 15.08 9.42 -20.25
CA LYS A 428 14.58 10.51 -19.41
C LYS A 428 13.81 9.93 -18.20
N PRO A 429 13.77 10.62 -17.06
CA PRO A 429 13.02 10.15 -15.89
C PRO A 429 11.54 9.85 -16.20
N ALA A 430 10.90 10.64 -17.06
CA ALA A 430 9.51 10.42 -17.50
C ALA A 430 9.35 9.10 -18.27
N GLN A 431 10.24 8.83 -19.23
CA GLN A 431 10.26 7.57 -19.99
C GLN A 431 10.47 6.36 -19.05
N LYS A 432 11.37 6.46 -18.06
CA LYS A 432 11.60 5.39 -17.07
C LYS A 432 10.37 5.11 -16.21
N ARG A 433 9.69 6.16 -15.74
CA ARG A 433 8.43 6.00 -14.99
C ARG A 433 7.35 5.37 -15.86
N ALA A 434 7.21 5.83 -17.10
CA ALA A 434 6.22 5.33 -18.04
C ALA A 434 6.40 3.83 -18.31
N ILE A 435 7.64 3.37 -18.51
CA ILE A 435 7.98 1.94 -18.63
C ILE A 435 7.60 1.17 -17.36
N HIS A 436 7.92 1.70 -16.17
CA HIS A 436 7.57 1.03 -14.92
C HIS A 436 6.05 0.95 -14.70
N TYR A 437 5.32 2.02 -14.99
CA TYR A 437 3.86 2.05 -14.91
C TYR A 437 3.24 1.05 -15.89
N ARG A 438 3.65 1.03 -17.15
CA ARG A 438 3.14 0.08 -18.15
C ARG A 438 3.47 -1.38 -17.81
N SER A 439 4.65 -1.65 -17.26
CA SER A 439 5.00 -2.97 -16.71
C SER A 439 4.07 -3.38 -15.57
N ASN A 440 3.76 -2.47 -14.64
CA ASN A 440 2.83 -2.76 -13.54
C ASN A 440 1.40 -2.97 -14.04
N ILE A 441 0.94 -2.20 -15.03
CA ILE A 441 -0.37 -2.38 -15.67
C ILE A 441 -0.43 -3.77 -16.31
N ARG A 442 0.60 -4.17 -17.07
CA ARG A 442 0.71 -5.50 -17.66
C ARG A 442 0.60 -6.59 -16.59
N ASP A 443 1.43 -6.54 -15.56
CA ASP A 443 1.55 -7.61 -14.56
C ASP A 443 0.28 -7.73 -13.68
N SER A 444 -0.35 -6.59 -13.35
CA SER A 444 -1.60 -6.57 -12.58
C SER A 444 -2.81 -7.06 -13.37
N ASN A 445 -2.88 -6.75 -14.67
CA ASN A 445 -4.02 -7.14 -15.52
C ASN A 445 -3.87 -8.53 -16.15
N LYS A 446 -2.65 -9.10 -16.21
CA LYS A 446 -2.41 -10.46 -16.71
C LYS A 446 -3.32 -11.51 -16.06
N LYS A 447 -3.47 -11.47 -14.74
CA LYS A 447 -4.32 -12.41 -13.99
C LYS A 447 -5.80 -12.27 -14.36
N ILE A 448 -6.26 -11.03 -14.60
CA ILE A 448 -7.64 -10.73 -14.96
C ILE A 448 -7.92 -11.26 -16.36
N ILE A 449 -7.07 -10.93 -17.34
CA ILE A 449 -7.18 -11.44 -18.72
C ILE A 449 -7.16 -12.97 -18.72
N ARG A 450 -6.21 -13.59 -18.00
CA ARG A 450 -6.15 -15.05 -17.86
C ARG A 450 -7.46 -15.63 -17.32
N SER A 451 -8.02 -15.03 -16.28
CA SER A 451 -9.27 -15.51 -15.67
C SER A 451 -10.47 -15.38 -16.62
N THR A 452 -10.54 -14.30 -17.40
CA THR A 452 -11.59 -14.10 -18.41
C THR A 452 -11.44 -15.08 -19.56
N LEU A 453 -10.23 -15.23 -20.12
CA LEU A 453 -9.93 -16.20 -21.16
C LEU A 453 -10.22 -17.63 -20.72
N LYS A 454 -9.94 -17.97 -19.46
CA LYS A 454 -10.27 -19.28 -18.90
C LYS A 454 -11.77 -19.55 -18.94
N ARG A 455 -12.62 -18.59 -18.52
CA ARG A 455 -14.08 -18.75 -18.60
C ARG A 455 -14.56 -18.92 -20.04
N ILE A 456 -14.01 -18.13 -20.97
CA ILE A 456 -14.33 -18.18 -22.39
C ILE A 456 -13.97 -19.58 -22.94
N PHE A 457 -12.74 -20.04 -22.74
CA PHE A 457 -12.29 -21.32 -23.29
C PHE A 457 -12.93 -22.54 -22.60
N GLU A 458 -13.30 -22.46 -21.32
CA GLU A 458 -14.09 -23.51 -20.66
C GLU A 458 -15.51 -23.60 -21.24
N ARG A 459 -16.12 -22.47 -21.60
CA ARG A 459 -17.40 -22.44 -22.32
C ARG A 459 -17.25 -23.01 -23.73
N GLU A 460 -16.22 -22.57 -24.44
CA GLU A 460 -15.88 -23.02 -25.79
C GLU A 460 -15.68 -24.54 -25.84
N GLU A 461 -14.88 -25.08 -24.92
CA GLU A 461 -14.69 -26.52 -24.76
C GLU A 461 -16.01 -27.23 -24.54
N LYS A 462 -16.83 -26.75 -23.61
CA LYS A 462 -18.11 -27.38 -23.30
C LYS A 462 -19.05 -27.42 -24.50
N ASP A 463 -19.22 -26.29 -25.19
CA ASP A 463 -20.18 -26.15 -26.29
C ASP A 463 -19.72 -26.94 -27.53
N VAL A 464 -18.42 -26.82 -27.88
CA VAL A 464 -17.85 -27.54 -29.02
C VAL A 464 -17.76 -29.04 -28.74
N MET A 465 -17.29 -29.49 -27.57
CA MET A 465 -17.20 -30.92 -27.25
C MET A 465 -18.57 -31.58 -27.17
N ALA A 466 -19.61 -30.86 -26.73
CA ALA A 466 -20.98 -31.36 -26.78
C ALA A 466 -21.41 -31.65 -28.23
N LYS A 467 -21.12 -30.74 -29.16
CA LYS A 467 -21.48 -30.94 -30.58
C LYS A 467 -20.62 -31.99 -31.28
N VAL A 468 -19.33 -32.08 -30.93
CA VAL A 468 -18.41 -33.10 -31.45
C VAL A 468 -18.88 -34.50 -31.07
N LYS A 469 -19.29 -34.72 -29.80
CA LYS A 469 -19.80 -36.03 -29.35
C LYS A 469 -21.11 -36.40 -30.05
N ASP A 470 -22.06 -35.47 -30.11
CA ASP A 470 -23.34 -35.63 -30.83
C ASP A 470 -23.12 -36.03 -32.31
N THR A 471 -22.15 -35.42 -32.98
CA THR A 471 -21.92 -35.64 -34.42
C THR A 471 -21.14 -36.94 -34.68
N PHE A 472 -20.02 -37.14 -33.98
CA PHE A 472 -19.03 -38.17 -34.33
C PHE A 472 -19.13 -39.46 -33.49
N GLU A 473 -19.71 -39.45 -32.28
CA GLU A 473 -19.95 -40.69 -31.52
C GLU A 473 -21.21 -41.43 -32.00
N GLU A 474 -22.23 -40.72 -32.49
CA GLU A 474 -23.48 -41.30 -32.99
C GLU A 474 -23.41 -41.78 -34.46
N ARG A 475 -22.25 -41.68 -35.12
CA ARG A 475 -22.01 -42.03 -36.54
C ARG A 475 -22.88 -41.24 -37.55
N ASN A 476 -23.27 -40.02 -37.23
CA ASN A 476 -23.84 -39.11 -38.22
C ASN A 476 -22.69 -38.50 -39.04
N VAL A 477 -22.49 -39.01 -40.26
CA VAL A 477 -21.56 -38.42 -41.22
C VAL A 477 -22.21 -37.14 -41.72
N ASP A 478 -21.90 -36.02 -41.09
CA ASP A 478 -22.46 -34.73 -41.48
C ASP A 478 -21.36 -33.81 -42.00
N GLU A 479 -21.39 -33.58 -43.33
CA GLU A 479 -20.55 -32.60 -44.03
C GLU A 479 -20.81 -31.15 -43.52
N THR A 480 -21.79 -30.95 -42.63
CA THR A 480 -22.18 -29.65 -42.08
C THR A 480 -21.47 -29.25 -40.78
N PHE A 481 -20.69 -30.13 -40.12
CA PHE A 481 -20.01 -29.78 -38.85
C PHE A 481 -19.05 -28.61 -39.01
N ALA A 482 -18.30 -28.55 -40.12
CA ALA A 482 -17.40 -27.42 -40.42
C ALA A 482 -18.17 -26.10 -40.62
N SER A 483 -19.36 -26.16 -41.23
CA SER A 483 -20.24 -25.00 -41.38
C SER A 483 -20.76 -24.54 -40.02
N TRP A 484 -21.23 -25.47 -39.19
CA TRP A 484 -21.66 -25.16 -37.83
C TRP A 484 -20.53 -24.54 -36.99
N LEU A 485 -19.31 -25.08 -37.09
CA LEU A 485 -18.17 -24.56 -36.36
C LEU A 485 -17.83 -23.12 -36.81
N SER A 486 -17.93 -22.85 -38.11
CA SER A 486 -17.77 -21.51 -38.66
C SER A 486 -18.82 -20.54 -38.11
N ASP A 487 -20.09 -20.95 -38.07
CA ASP A 487 -21.18 -20.13 -37.54
C ASP A 487 -21.00 -19.89 -36.03
N TYR A 488 -20.62 -20.92 -35.27
CA TYR A 488 -20.33 -20.84 -33.84
C TYR A 488 -19.25 -19.80 -33.53
N TYR A 489 -18.12 -19.81 -34.22
CA TYR A 489 -17.07 -18.81 -34.01
C TYR A 489 -17.39 -17.42 -34.56
N GLY A 490 -18.39 -17.32 -35.44
CA GLY A 490 -19.02 -16.06 -35.82
C GLY A 490 -19.72 -15.42 -34.62
N GLU A 491 -20.55 -16.17 -33.91
CA GLU A 491 -21.26 -15.73 -32.71
C GLU A 491 -20.32 -15.56 -31.50
N GLU A 492 -19.39 -16.49 -31.29
CA GLU A 492 -18.47 -16.47 -30.14
C GLU A 492 -17.54 -15.27 -30.15
N ARG A 493 -17.31 -14.66 -31.33
CA ARG A 493 -16.61 -13.39 -31.43
C ARG A 493 -17.30 -12.28 -30.62
N GLU A 494 -18.63 -12.20 -30.65
CA GLU A 494 -19.39 -11.21 -29.88
C GLU A 494 -19.30 -11.49 -28.37
N THR A 495 -19.33 -12.78 -27.96
CA THR A 495 -19.07 -13.18 -26.57
C THR A 495 -17.71 -12.66 -26.09
N ILE A 496 -16.65 -12.93 -26.87
CA ILE A 496 -15.28 -12.54 -26.49
C ILE A 496 -15.16 -11.03 -26.38
N GLU A 497 -15.76 -10.28 -27.31
CA GLU A 497 -15.82 -8.81 -27.27
C GLU A 497 -16.47 -8.32 -25.97
N GLN A 498 -17.66 -8.82 -25.62
CA GLN A 498 -18.40 -8.42 -24.42
C GLN A 498 -17.65 -8.75 -23.12
N GLU A 499 -17.08 -9.94 -23.02
CA GLU A 499 -16.36 -10.41 -21.82
C GLU A 499 -15.02 -9.68 -21.62
N MET A 500 -14.35 -9.31 -22.72
CA MET A 500 -13.03 -8.66 -22.67
C MET A 500 -13.10 -7.13 -22.64
N ALA A 501 -14.20 -6.52 -23.12
CA ALA A 501 -14.38 -5.08 -23.16
C ALA A 501 -14.06 -4.36 -21.83
N PRO A 502 -14.64 -4.73 -20.67
CA PRO A 502 -14.38 -4.01 -19.41
C PRO A 502 -12.91 -4.10 -18.97
N VAL A 503 -12.23 -5.21 -19.30
CA VAL A 503 -10.82 -5.40 -19.00
C VAL A 503 -9.96 -4.50 -19.89
N MET A 504 -10.24 -4.48 -21.19
CA MET A 504 -9.47 -3.70 -22.16
C MET A 504 -9.70 -2.19 -22.04
N GLU A 505 -10.92 -1.76 -21.73
CA GLU A 505 -11.23 -0.35 -21.42
C GLU A 505 -10.47 0.14 -20.19
N SER A 506 -10.39 -0.71 -19.15
CA SER A 506 -9.62 -0.42 -17.95
C SER A 506 -8.12 -0.31 -18.24
N ILE A 507 -7.57 -1.24 -19.03
CA ILE A 507 -6.17 -1.20 -19.46
C ILE A 507 -5.91 0.07 -20.28
N GLY A 508 -6.77 0.37 -21.26
CA GLY A 508 -6.60 1.53 -22.11
C GLY A 508 -6.64 2.85 -21.37
N THR A 509 -7.50 2.97 -20.35
CA THR A 509 -7.53 4.14 -19.46
C THR A 509 -6.21 4.30 -18.70
N GLN A 510 -5.68 3.21 -18.14
CA GLN A 510 -4.42 3.24 -17.40
C GLN A 510 -3.20 3.50 -18.29
N VAL A 511 -3.16 2.89 -19.48
CA VAL A 511 -2.07 3.07 -20.45
C VAL A 511 -2.08 4.50 -20.99
N TYR A 512 -3.24 5.06 -21.34
CA TYR A 512 -3.33 6.45 -21.77
C TYR A 512 -2.88 7.42 -20.67
N ALA A 513 -3.27 7.18 -19.42
CA ALA A 513 -2.77 7.97 -18.28
C ALA A 513 -1.24 7.90 -18.14
N SER A 514 -0.63 6.75 -18.43
CA SER A 514 0.84 6.63 -18.46
C SER A 514 1.49 7.48 -19.57
N VAL A 515 0.85 7.57 -20.74
CA VAL A 515 1.31 8.40 -21.86
C VAL A 515 1.17 9.88 -21.53
N GLN A 516 0.09 10.27 -20.86
CA GLN A 516 -0.11 11.64 -20.38
C GLN A 516 0.99 12.07 -19.40
N ASP A 517 1.35 11.22 -18.43
CA ASP A 517 2.47 11.48 -17.51
C ASP A 517 3.81 11.56 -18.25
N GLU A 518 4.01 10.67 -19.22
CA GLU A 518 5.23 10.61 -20.03
C GLU A 518 5.46 11.91 -20.82
N LEU A 519 4.40 12.43 -21.45
CA LEU A 519 4.43 13.65 -22.27
C LEU A 519 4.20 14.94 -21.46
N GLY A 520 3.82 14.83 -20.18
CA GLY A 520 3.48 15.97 -19.34
C GLY A 520 2.20 16.71 -19.79
N THR A 521 1.26 16.00 -20.42
CA THR A 521 -0.02 16.54 -20.90
C THR A 521 -1.15 16.20 -19.93
N ALA A 522 -2.13 17.10 -19.75
CA ALA A 522 -3.26 16.91 -18.83
C ALA A 522 -4.64 16.88 -19.53
N SER A 523 -4.69 16.51 -20.81
CA SER A 523 -5.93 16.49 -21.60
C SER A 523 -6.71 15.20 -21.43
N ASP A 524 -8.02 15.28 -21.16
CA ASP A 524 -8.92 14.12 -21.14
C ASP A 524 -8.71 13.20 -22.35
N MET A 525 -8.98 11.91 -22.17
CA MET A 525 -8.88 10.93 -23.26
C MET A 525 -9.81 11.33 -24.42
N PRO A 526 -9.28 11.61 -25.61
CA PRO A 526 -10.09 11.91 -26.78
C PRO A 526 -10.98 10.73 -27.15
N THR A 527 -12.16 11.01 -27.71
CA THR A 527 -13.06 9.98 -28.24
C THR A 527 -12.35 9.09 -29.26
N SER A 528 -11.42 9.63 -30.06
CA SER A 528 -10.63 8.84 -31.02
C SER A 528 -9.75 7.76 -30.36
N VAL A 529 -9.30 7.96 -29.12
CA VAL A 529 -8.59 6.90 -28.36
C VAL A 529 -9.58 5.86 -27.86
N GLN A 530 -10.77 6.29 -27.41
CA GLN A 530 -11.83 5.38 -26.97
C GLN A 530 -12.32 4.51 -28.14
N ASP A 531 -12.57 5.11 -29.30
CA ASP A 531 -12.95 4.42 -30.53
C ASP A 531 -11.87 3.40 -30.94
N PHE A 532 -10.59 3.78 -30.87
CA PHE A 532 -9.49 2.86 -31.12
C PHE A 532 -9.47 1.68 -30.15
N ILE A 533 -9.75 1.89 -28.85
CA ILE A 533 -9.83 0.80 -27.88
C ILE A 533 -10.95 -0.17 -28.26
N GLN A 534 -12.11 0.32 -28.70
CA GLN A 534 -13.20 -0.53 -29.16
C GLN A 534 -12.82 -1.31 -30.43
N ASP A 535 -12.20 -0.65 -31.41
CA ASP A 535 -11.69 -1.31 -32.61
C ASP A 535 -10.63 -2.38 -32.27
N TYR A 536 -9.78 -2.11 -31.28
CA TYR A 536 -8.79 -3.07 -30.79
C TYR A 536 -9.47 -4.29 -30.18
N ILE A 537 -10.51 -4.10 -29.35
CA ILE A 537 -11.28 -5.21 -28.74
C ILE A 537 -11.90 -6.08 -29.84
N GLN A 538 -12.51 -5.48 -30.85
CA GLN A 538 -13.11 -6.20 -31.97
C GLN A 538 -12.07 -6.98 -32.79
N GLY A 539 -10.88 -6.39 -33.00
CA GLY A 539 -9.76 -7.02 -33.68
C GLY A 539 -9.15 -8.16 -32.87
N MET A 540 -9.05 -7.99 -31.55
CA MET A 540 -8.60 -9.03 -30.62
C MET A 540 -9.57 -10.21 -30.59
N ALA A 541 -10.88 -9.95 -30.46
CA ALA A 541 -11.89 -11.00 -30.48
C ALA A 541 -11.81 -11.82 -31.78
N LYS A 542 -11.67 -11.15 -32.93
CA LYS A 542 -11.47 -11.79 -34.24
C LYS A 542 -10.23 -12.67 -34.28
N ARG A 543 -9.12 -12.20 -33.73
CA ARG A 543 -7.84 -12.93 -33.69
C ARG A 543 -7.94 -14.17 -32.81
N ILE A 544 -8.52 -14.04 -31.61
CA ILE A 544 -8.67 -15.15 -30.66
C ILE A 544 -9.61 -16.21 -31.23
N SER A 545 -10.81 -15.83 -31.69
CA SER A 545 -11.78 -16.76 -32.25
C SER A 545 -11.29 -17.39 -33.57
N GLY A 546 -10.67 -16.60 -34.45
CA GLY A 546 -10.10 -17.11 -35.71
C GLY A 546 -8.97 -18.11 -35.49
N ASN A 547 -8.11 -17.88 -34.49
CA ASN A 547 -7.07 -18.83 -34.11
C ASN A 547 -7.64 -20.11 -33.49
N SER A 548 -8.69 -20.01 -32.66
CA SER A 548 -9.41 -21.17 -32.14
C SER A 548 -9.99 -22.00 -33.27
N PHE A 549 -10.75 -21.36 -34.16
CA PHE A 549 -11.36 -22.00 -35.33
C PHE A 549 -10.32 -22.70 -36.21
N SER A 550 -9.25 -22.01 -36.58
CA SER A 550 -8.20 -22.55 -37.46
C SER A 550 -7.53 -23.78 -36.85
N ARG A 551 -7.28 -23.79 -35.54
CA ARG A 551 -6.71 -24.93 -34.82
C ARG A 551 -7.65 -26.12 -34.83
N LEU A 552 -8.93 -25.92 -34.53
CA LEU A 552 -9.91 -27.02 -34.53
C LEU A 552 -10.17 -27.57 -35.94
N ILE A 553 -10.22 -26.72 -36.96
CA ILE A 553 -10.27 -27.16 -38.36
C ILE A 553 -9.04 -27.99 -38.71
N THR A 554 -7.84 -27.55 -38.31
CA THR A 554 -6.61 -28.32 -38.52
C THR A 554 -6.68 -29.69 -37.84
N GLN A 555 -7.24 -29.78 -36.63
CA GLN A 555 -7.43 -31.07 -35.95
C GLN A 555 -8.44 -31.96 -36.67
N LEU A 556 -9.52 -31.38 -37.19
CA LEU A 556 -10.53 -32.07 -37.98
C LEU A 556 -9.96 -32.64 -39.29
N GLU A 557 -9.13 -31.87 -39.99
CA GLU A 557 -8.48 -32.28 -41.24
C GLU A 557 -7.41 -33.35 -41.04
N ASN A 558 -6.59 -33.22 -39.98
CA ASN A 558 -5.46 -34.12 -39.74
C ASN A 558 -5.84 -35.42 -39.03
N ASN A 559 -6.95 -35.46 -38.28
CA ASN A 559 -7.37 -36.62 -37.49
C ASN A 559 -8.82 -37.05 -37.80
N PRO A 560 -9.16 -37.34 -39.06
CA PRO A 560 -10.55 -37.63 -39.47
C PRO A 560 -11.12 -38.90 -38.81
N ASP A 561 -10.27 -39.84 -38.40
CA ASP A 561 -10.68 -41.12 -37.81
C ASP A 561 -10.85 -41.08 -36.28
N ASP A 562 -10.41 -40.01 -35.59
CA ASP A 562 -10.46 -39.87 -34.12
C ASP A 562 -10.64 -38.40 -33.68
N VAL A 563 -11.69 -37.77 -34.20
CA VAL A 563 -11.97 -36.33 -33.99
C VAL A 563 -12.21 -36.00 -32.51
N VAL A 564 -12.91 -36.85 -31.76
CA VAL A 564 -13.26 -36.62 -30.35
C VAL A 564 -11.99 -36.50 -29.49
N SER A 565 -11.05 -37.43 -29.65
CA SER A 565 -9.80 -37.43 -28.88
C SER A 565 -8.88 -36.28 -29.32
N ALA A 566 -8.83 -35.98 -30.62
CA ALA A 566 -8.04 -34.87 -31.15
C ALA A 566 -8.51 -33.50 -30.60
N PHE A 567 -9.82 -33.25 -30.58
CA PHE A 567 -10.38 -32.01 -30.04
C PHE A 567 -10.14 -31.92 -28.52
N GLN A 568 -10.39 -32.99 -27.77
CA GLN A 568 -10.11 -33.00 -26.33
C GLN A 568 -8.63 -32.73 -26.03
N GLY A 569 -7.72 -33.30 -26.83
CA GLY A 569 -6.28 -33.04 -26.73
C GLY A 569 -5.92 -31.57 -26.98
N GLU A 570 -6.52 -30.94 -27.99
CA GLU A 570 -6.31 -29.51 -28.30
C GLU A 570 -6.85 -28.61 -27.17
N PHE A 571 -8.04 -28.89 -26.64
CA PHE A 571 -8.60 -28.14 -25.50
C PHE A 571 -7.76 -28.29 -24.22
N ASN A 572 -7.26 -29.49 -23.93
CA ASN A 572 -6.31 -29.69 -22.83
C ASN A 572 -5.05 -28.85 -23.02
N HIS A 573 -4.48 -28.82 -24.23
CA HIS A 573 -3.34 -27.96 -24.54
C HIS A 573 -3.66 -26.48 -24.35
N TRP A 574 -4.90 -26.06 -24.64
CA TRP A 574 -5.31 -24.69 -24.41
C TRP A 574 -5.35 -24.32 -22.93
N GLN A 575 -5.93 -25.19 -22.10
CA GLN A 575 -6.02 -25.01 -20.66
C GLN A 575 -4.63 -24.96 -20.00
N GLU A 576 -3.69 -25.76 -20.51
CA GLU A 576 -2.33 -25.82 -19.98
C GLU A 576 -1.43 -24.67 -20.45
N ASN A 577 -1.51 -24.26 -21.72
CA ASN A 577 -0.48 -23.42 -22.34
C ASN A 577 -1.04 -22.18 -23.05
N ARG A 578 -2.13 -22.32 -23.82
CA ARG A 578 -2.63 -21.24 -24.70
C ARG A 578 -3.17 -20.06 -23.90
N ILE A 579 -3.93 -20.31 -22.83
CA ILE A 579 -4.52 -19.23 -22.01
C ILE A 579 -3.42 -18.30 -21.48
N ASP A 580 -2.35 -18.88 -20.93
CA ASP A 580 -1.24 -18.10 -20.38
C ASP A 580 -0.47 -17.38 -21.49
N SER A 581 -0.22 -18.04 -22.62
CA SER A 581 0.45 -17.43 -23.77
C SER A 581 -0.34 -16.25 -24.37
N VAL A 582 -1.67 -16.38 -24.50
CA VAL A 582 -2.53 -15.31 -25.04
C VAL A 582 -2.63 -14.16 -24.04
N ALA A 583 -2.74 -14.44 -22.74
CA ALA A 583 -2.76 -13.41 -21.72
C ALA A 583 -1.44 -12.60 -21.69
N ASP A 584 -0.30 -13.28 -21.81
CA ASP A 584 1.01 -12.63 -21.90
C ASP A 584 1.13 -11.75 -23.14
N GLU A 585 0.72 -12.26 -24.29
CA GLU A 585 0.82 -11.53 -25.55
C GLU A 585 -0.11 -10.30 -25.58
N GLU A 586 -1.36 -10.45 -25.15
CA GLU A 586 -2.37 -9.39 -25.23
C GLU A 586 -2.10 -8.23 -24.27
N THR A 587 -1.56 -8.50 -23.08
CA THR A 587 -1.20 -7.43 -22.13
C THR A 587 -0.12 -6.50 -22.70
N VAL A 588 0.83 -7.04 -23.47
CA VAL A 588 1.92 -6.27 -24.09
C VAL A 588 1.41 -5.61 -25.38
N ARG A 589 0.67 -6.35 -26.20
CA ARG A 589 0.15 -5.88 -27.49
C ARG A 589 -0.81 -4.72 -27.33
N SER A 590 -1.77 -4.82 -26.40
CA SER A 590 -2.74 -3.75 -26.13
C SER A 590 -2.06 -2.49 -25.60
N SER A 591 -1.11 -2.64 -24.67
CA SER A 591 -0.31 -1.53 -24.16
C SER A 591 0.44 -0.79 -25.27
N GLY A 592 1.16 -1.53 -26.12
CA GLY A 592 1.92 -0.95 -27.25
C GLY A 592 1.02 -0.27 -28.29
N ALA A 593 -0.10 -0.91 -28.62
CA ALA A 593 -1.06 -0.38 -29.58
C ALA A 593 -1.68 0.96 -29.11
N ILE A 594 -2.16 0.98 -27.87
CA ILE A 594 -2.80 2.17 -27.28
C ILE A 594 -1.78 3.30 -27.09
N THR A 595 -0.55 2.96 -26.67
CA THR A 595 0.54 3.93 -26.53
C THR A 595 0.88 4.58 -27.87
N THR A 596 0.99 3.78 -28.94
CA THR A 596 1.27 4.29 -30.28
C THR A 596 0.17 5.23 -30.77
N THR A 597 -1.10 4.84 -30.61
CA THR A 597 -2.24 5.67 -30.99
C THR A 597 -2.28 6.99 -30.20
N ALA A 598 -2.02 6.92 -28.90
CA ALA A 598 -1.95 8.11 -28.05
C ALA A 598 -0.80 9.05 -28.48
N PHE A 599 0.37 8.50 -28.81
CA PHE A 599 1.50 9.27 -29.33
C PHE A 599 1.16 10.00 -30.64
N VAL A 600 0.51 9.33 -31.59
CA VAL A 600 0.04 9.97 -32.84
C VAL A 600 -0.89 11.14 -32.55
N LEU A 601 -1.88 10.94 -31.68
CA LEU A 601 -2.89 11.96 -31.37
C LEU A 601 -2.33 13.13 -30.56
N LEU A 602 -1.29 12.90 -29.76
CA LEU A 602 -0.62 13.92 -28.95
C LEU A 602 0.57 14.57 -29.67
N GLY A 603 0.80 14.24 -30.95
CA GLY A 603 1.80 14.91 -31.80
C GLY A 603 3.24 14.46 -31.59
N VAL A 604 3.46 13.27 -31.04
CA VAL A 604 4.80 12.66 -30.94
C VAL A 604 5.27 12.26 -32.33
N VAL A 605 6.49 12.67 -32.71
CA VAL A 605 7.02 12.43 -34.06
C VAL A 605 7.79 11.10 -34.14
N THR A 606 8.56 10.76 -33.10
CA THR A 606 9.34 9.53 -33.06
C THR A 606 9.16 8.77 -31.75
N MET A 607 9.36 7.47 -31.79
CA MET A 607 9.25 6.57 -30.65
C MET A 607 10.43 5.61 -30.59
N ARG A 608 10.82 5.26 -29.37
CA ARG A 608 11.96 4.39 -29.06
C ARG A 608 11.48 3.07 -28.47
N TRP A 609 12.01 1.96 -28.98
CA TRP A 609 11.83 0.63 -28.39
C TRP A 609 12.72 0.45 -27.17
N VAL A 610 12.16 -0.05 -26.07
CA VAL A 610 12.88 -0.28 -24.82
C VAL A 610 12.67 -1.69 -24.30
N SER A 611 13.79 -2.40 -24.06
CA SER A 611 13.79 -3.70 -23.41
C SER A 611 13.99 -3.56 -21.89
N GLN A 612 13.41 -4.46 -21.11
CA GLN A 612 13.50 -4.48 -19.64
C GLN A 612 14.84 -5.09 -19.14
N GLY A 613 15.98 -4.63 -19.68
CA GLY A 613 17.31 -5.04 -19.21
C GLY A 613 17.62 -6.54 -19.34
N SER A 614 18.28 -7.13 -18.33
CA SER A 614 18.78 -8.51 -18.33
C SER A 614 17.71 -9.60 -18.37
N GLU A 615 16.44 -9.26 -18.12
CA GLU A 615 15.30 -10.18 -18.21
C GLU A 615 14.76 -10.32 -19.63
N SER A 616 15.15 -9.42 -20.54
CA SER A 616 14.76 -9.50 -21.95
C SER A 616 15.61 -10.53 -22.69
N CYS A 617 14.98 -11.30 -23.57
CA CYS A 617 15.66 -12.24 -24.44
C CYS A 617 16.65 -11.52 -25.39
N PRO A 618 17.60 -12.25 -26.01
CA PRO A 618 18.58 -11.66 -26.93
C PRO A 618 17.96 -10.79 -28.04
N TYR A 619 16.89 -11.27 -28.68
CA TYR A 619 16.22 -10.51 -29.76
C TYR A 619 15.61 -9.19 -29.26
N CYS A 620 15.02 -9.18 -28.06
CA CYS A 620 14.49 -7.97 -27.45
C CYS A 620 15.60 -6.98 -27.06
N GLN A 621 16.75 -7.48 -26.60
CA GLN A 621 17.92 -6.65 -26.30
C GLN A 621 18.48 -5.98 -27.55
N GLU A 622 18.42 -6.66 -28.70
CA GLU A 622 18.85 -6.07 -29.96
C GLU A 622 17.95 -4.95 -30.48
N MET A 623 16.65 -5.04 -30.18
CA MET A 623 15.69 -3.99 -30.48
C MET A 623 15.85 -2.77 -29.55
N ASN A 624 16.48 -2.94 -28.39
CA ASN A 624 16.60 -1.89 -27.39
C ASN A 624 17.32 -0.63 -27.92
N GLY A 625 16.66 0.51 -27.79
CA GLY A 625 17.16 1.80 -28.25
C GLY A 625 16.97 2.08 -29.74
N THR A 626 16.26 1.20 -30.47
CA THR A 626 15.85 1.47 -31.86
C THR A 626 14.81 2.60 -31.86
N VAL A 627 14.98 3.58 -32.74
CA VAL A 627 14.04 4.71 -32.90
C VAL A 627 13.46 4.70 -34.30
N VAL A 628 12.15 4.91 -34.40
CA VAL A 628 11.39 5.04 -35.66
C VAL A 628 10.39 6.19 -35.57
N GLY A 629 9.92 6.69 -36.71
CA GLY A 629 8.78 7.59 -36.73
C GLY A 629 7.53 6.92 -36.17
N VAL A 630 6.65 7.67 -35.50
CA VAL A 630 5.46 7.10 -34.83
C VAL A 630 4.52 6.31 -35.78
N ASN A 631 4.55 6.65 -37.07
CA ASN A 631 3.77 5.97 -38.13
C ASN A 631 4.55 4.87 -38.86
N GLN A 632 5.82 4.64 -38.52
CA GLN A 632 6.69 3.65 -39.15
C GLN A 632 6.70 2.34 -38.37
N LYS A 633 7.17 1.27 -39.01
CA LYS A 633 7.36 -0.03 -38.38
C LYS A 633 8.77 -0.14 -37.80
N PHE A 634 8.92 -0.84 -36.69
CA PHE A 634 10.23 -1.18 -36.14
C PHE A 634 10.91 -2.29 -36.94
N VAL A 635 10.11 -3.25 -37.42
CA VAL A 635 10.56 -4.42 -38.18
C VAL A 635 9.48 -4.77 -39.20
N ASN A 636 9.86 -5.04 -40.45
CA ASN A 636 8.92 -5.51 -41.48
C ASN A 636 8.84 -7.04 -41.49
N SER A 637 7.81 -7.60 -42.10
CA SER A 637 7.72 -9.04 -42.36
C SER A 637 8.91 -9.52 -43.20
N GLY A 638 9.57 -10.58 -42.75
CA GLY A 638 10.75 -11.16 -43.40
C GLY A 638 12.09 -10.59 -42.97
N ASP A 639 12.12 -9.53 -42.16
CA ASP A 639 13.35 -9.00 -41.58
C ASP A 639 13.91 -9.94 -40.52
N THR A 640 15.25 -9.96 -40.39
CA THR A 640 15.94 -10.75 -39.35
C THR A 640 16.35 -9.85 -38.19
N VAL A 641 15.91 -10.19 -36.98
CA VAL A 641 16.34 -9.56 -35.72
C VAL A 641 17.32 -10.50 -35.02
N GLY A 642 18.55 -10.05 -34.83
CA GLY A 642 19.63 -10.90 -34.32
C GLY A 642 20.18 -11.91 -35.28
N GLU A 643 20.72 -13.00 -34.72
CA GLU A 643 21.43 -13.98 -35.53
C GLU A 643 20.50 -14.81 -36.42
N ASP A 644 19.25 -15.06 -35.99
CA ASP A 644 18.38 -16.04 -36.66
C ASP A 644 16.86 -15.81 -36.54
N PHE A 645 16.36 -14.81 -35.80
CA PHE A 645 14.91 -14.62 -35.65
C PHE A 645 14.31 -13.83 -36.83
N VAL A 646 13.54 -14.51 -37.69
CA VAL A 646 12.82 -13.91 -38.82
C VAL A 646 11.39 -13.57 -38.43
N THR A 647 10.98 -12.31 -38.60
CA THR A 647 9.62 -11.85 -38.30
C THR A 647 8.61 -12.33 -39.35
N SER A 648 7.46 -12.83 -38.89
CA SER A 648 6.38 -13.26 -39.79
C SER A 648 5.45 -12.11 -40.21
N ASN A 649 5.41 -11.02 -39.44
CA ASN A 649 4.52 -9.88 -39.66
C ASN A 649 5.26 -8.56 -39.40
N ASP A 650 4.72 -7.46 -39.92
CA ASP A 650 5.19 -6.11 -39.61
C ASP A 650 4.93 -5.77 -38.13
N VAL A 651 5.95 -5.29 -37.43
CA VAL A 651 5.92 -4.97 -35.99
C VAL A 651 6.04 -3.46 -35.81
N GLY A 652 4.92 -2.80 -35.51
CA GLY A 652 4.88 -1.36 -35.20
C GLY A 652 5.05 -1.03 -33.73
N HIS A 653 4.85 -1.99 -32.84
CA HIS A 653 4.98 -1.86 -31.39
C HIS A 653 5.18 -3.25 -30.77
N PRO A 654 5.63 -3.35 -29.50
CA PRO A 654 5.68 -4.62 -28.78
C PRO A 654 4.32 -5.33 -28.73
N PRO A 655 4.29 -6.67 -28.71
CA PRO A 655 5.42 -7.59 -28.60
C PRO A 655 6.10 -7.89 -29.94
N LEU A 656 7.41 -8.19 -29.90
CA LEU A 656 8.14 -8.75 -31.06
C LEU A 656 7.79 -10.23 -31.29
N HIS A 657 7.65 -10.99 -30.21
CA HIS A 657 7.30 -12.41 -30.19
C HIS A 657 6.56 -12.74 -28.88
N GLY A 658 6.00 -13.95 -28.77
CA GLY A 658 5.35 -14.41 -27.54
C GLY A 658 6.30 -14.37 -26.33
N GLY A 659 5.83 -13.84 -25.19
CA GLY A 659 6.63 -13.67 -23.97
C GLY A 659 7.54 -12.43 -23.95
N CYS A 660 7.45 -11.55 -24.95
CA CYS A 660 8.14 -10.27 -24.95
C CYS A 660 7.60 -9.33 -23.86
N ILE A 661 8.47 -8.65 -23.12
CA ILE A 661 8.12 -7.70 -22.05
C ILE A 661 8.53 -6.25 -22.38
N CYS A 662 8.80 -5.96 -23.66
CA CYS A 662 9.28 -4.67 -24.12
C CYS A 662 8.19 -3.60 -24.11
N GLU A 663 8.62 -2.34 -24.09
CA GLU A 663 7.77 -1.16 -24.10
C GLU A 663 8.26 -0.18 -25.17
N ILE A 664 7.42 0.81 -25.49
CA ILE A 664 7.81 1.97 -26.31
C ILE A 664 7.72 3.24 -25.50
N VAL A 665 8.57 4.22 -25.81
CA VAL A 665 8.58 5.55 -25.19
C VAL A 665 8.70 6.64 -26.25
N ALA A 666 8.19 7.82 -25.96
CA ALA A 666 8.25 8.97 -26.86
C ALA A 666 9.70 9.48 -26.95
N GLU A 667 10.17 9.77 -28.15
CA GLU A 667 11.50 10.30 -28.42
C GLU A 667 11.37 11.65 -29.17
N ASP A 668 12.09 12.66 -28.69
CA ASP A 668 12.03 14.04 -29.19
C ASP A 668 12.94 14.26 -30.42
#